data_AF-A0A542S5I5-F1
#
_entry.id   AF-A0A542S5I5-F1
#
_cell.length_a   1.000
_cell.length_b   1.000
_cell.length_c   1.000
_cell.angle_alpha   90.00
_cell.angle_beta   90.00
_cell.angle_gamma   90.00
#
_symmetry.space_group_name_H-M   'P 1'
#
loop_
_entity.id
_entity.type
_entity.pdbx_description
1 polymer ?
#
loop_
_entity_poly.entity_id
_entity_poly.type
_entity_poly.pdbx_seq_one_letter_code
_entity_poly.pdbx_strand_id
1 'polypeptide(L)'
;MSRLILVPVPGTTATGSPVVRVVVVPELDAADSVAATPLADWPGLLADASFEVTVDAGTPTAQPAQPVQPVHEADPAAWTAFFAALPVLPVGTPVIGAAPTVTRSTAQAAAVEATYAAAANASLTAGSSAPDSFQGTVAGELAANWVAEPGDTAEPAPAPATPRGGRGPADFHQVLSLLREHPAVLRNLGLVFDLPLTAELGRTGTLLVRWPNPPAGLPEVVSPRAAYEVDENRGLLPASTRLVRAGVLDLGDTAAFATTTLDVDGAVGRLRDAARTVTAQVPAGGPPASLPALRSAGVVLMRNGLADDLATRRTRANAVNEAPSLEEAEPLHAEDLMLGLRLDVRRRGAETWTSLNRREATYRVGGRDLPGPPEEEGHIKFNAAVRHEDDVLRADEVVARWTGWSLAAPSSRPDRRGSAPERASLPFDFDWTFEVPRGSLLPLRFGTSYHLRARVADLAGTGVVPEDPDSTHGTPAVTYVRHEPVLPPTVTLAEGHDPTDLGPGGSVDHLVVRSDAPDYPANHARVLAAPLTTLDIAEQHGMLDGSDSTTFGHVLRALETGLPDPAAEGITLFPVPEPGSLDARTEQPGWAGEWPDAAPKTLTLEAVEVTADQPVRLDPTGAVVRVRLAPAEQLTLALSSFLKDGFDSHLAVHHWRSGSPDDGNPVLNGRHPMASPAHELTLVHAVRRPLAVPSGALQPQRRPDGTSAVLAPSSPLLGVHANSTVQLQVTAAWTEVDDDVRTPRSGAKVQDVLIDRGDDALRAVLVHELGDTRHRQVAYTLTAVSRFRHLYRPDEDAAQFVTVAELPAVSVPNTARPAPPVIHATVPAFADTSQDEGGLLRRHRRGGLLRVELARPWFLSGEGEQLGVVVERCEIGRDPVWDTPPLADRVLSASDLAGTPVTVQHPEAGPVSVVGVDAALVGDRWAADVALPGPAAASYRPFVRLALTRFQPSSIDDAHAVSTVVRTDLVQLLPDRTLTVDTTGADLVVTLEGLGPAGPVTNRVDVVVETLAGAGDAEVSVLGAAPEGLVAWTAVGNVVTGRLGVPITVPRATGDRIRLRVREVEEALTLDGATAASGELGERVVYTELVPVP
;
A
#
# COMPACT_ATOMS: atom_id res chain seq x y z
N MET A 1 61.64 34.41 -27.42
CA MET A 1 62.64 33.80 -28.32
C MET A 1 62.19 32.40 -28.60
N SER A 2 62.00 32.08 -29.87
CA SER A 2 61.63 30.73 -30.32
C SER A 2 62.63 29.69 -29.80
N ARG A 3 62.15 28.56 -29.31
CA ARG A 3 62.96 27.43 -28.84
C ARG A 3 62.33 26.10 -29.21
N LEU A 4 63.12 25.04 -29.23
CA LEU A 4 62.65 23.67 -29.38
C LEU A 4 62.86 22.92 -28.07
N ILE A 5 61.86 22.15 -27.66
CA ILE A 5 62.01 21.17 -26.60
C ILE A 5 62.05 19.80 -27.27
N LEU A 6 63.14 19.07 -27.08
CA LEU A 6 63.30 17.69 -27.53
C LEU A 6 63.01 16.79 -26.34
N VAL A 7 62.02 15.91 -26.43
CA VAL A 7 61.71 14.94 -25.38
C VAL A 7 62.24 13.57 -25.82
N PRO A 8 63.28 13.02 -25.15
CA PRO A 8 63.84 11.74 -25.51
C PRO A 8 62.99 10.63 -24.89
N VAL A 9 62.57 9.69 -25.73
CA VAL A 9 61.79 8.52 -25.35
C VAL A 9 62.64 7.28 -25.61
N PRO A 10 63.15 6.61 -24.57
CA PRO A 10 63.91 5.38 -24.72
C PRO A 10 63.05 4.29 -25.34
N GLY A 11 63.58 3.52 -26.28
CA GLY A 11 62.81 2.49 -26.95
C GLY A 11 63.63 1.49 -27.75
N THR A 12 62.94 0.53 -28.35
CA THR A 12 63.53 -0.52 -29.20
C THR A 12 62.87 -0.53 -30.56
N THR A 13 63.66 -0.59 -31.64
CA THR A 13 63.18 -0.71 -33.03
C THR A 13 62.49 -2.06 -33.29
N ALA A 14 61.76 -2.17 -34.40
CA ALA A 14 61.13 -3.44 -34.79
C ALA A 14 62.15 -4.59 -35.01
N THR A 15 63.41 -4.26 -35.30
CA THR A 15 64.50 -5.23 -35.45
C THR A 15 65.22 -5.56 -34.14
N GLY A 16 64.75 -5.04 -33.00
CA GLY A 16 65.32 -5.30 -31.67
C GLY A 16 66.51 -4.41 -31.29
N SER A 17 66.85 -3.40 -32.09
CA SER A 17 67.97 -2.49 -31.80
C SER A 17 67.54 -1.29 -30.94
N PRO A 18 68.35 -0.84 -29.96
CA PRO A 18 68.01 0.29 -29.09
C PRO A 18 68.00 1.62 -29.85
N VAL A 19 67.05 2.47 -29.52
CA VAL A 19 66.82 3.78 -30.17
C VAL A 19 66.32 4.80 -29.15
N VAL A 20 66.70 6.07 -29.33
CA VAL A 20 66.04 7.19 -28.65
C VAL A 20 65.09 7.84 -29.63
N ARG A 21 63.80 7.77 -29.37
CA ARG A 21 62.80 8.48 -30.17
C ARG A 21 62.68 9.89 -29.63
N VAL A 22 62.90 10.87 -30.49
CA VAL A 22 62.83 12.27 -30.10
C VAL A 22 61.48 12.82 -30.52
N VAL A 23 60.75 13.34 -29.54
CA VAL A 23 59.50 14.05 -29.77
C VAL A 23 59.74 15.54 -29.66
N VAL A 24 59.46 16.25 -30.75
CA VAL A 24 59.71 17.69 -30.85
C VAL A 24 58.49 18.47 -30.37
N VAL A 25 58.73 19.46 -29.52
CA VAL A 25 57.72 20.41 -29.04
C VAL A 25 58.26 21.82 -29.31
N PRO A 26 57.90 22.42 -30.45
CA PRO A 26 58.28 23.79 -30.76
C PRO A 26 57.53 24.80 -29.90
N GLU A 27 58.26 25.79 -29.40
CA GLU A 27 57.70 27.00 -28.81
C GLU A 27 58.18 28.19 -29.62
N LEU A 28 57.31 28.71 -30.50
CA LEU A 28 57.66 29.76 -31.45
C LEU A 28 57.19 31.14 -30.97
N ASP A 29 57.98 32.17 -31.27
CA ASP A 29 57.54 33.56 -31.11
C ASP A 29 56.43 33.89 -32.11
N ALA A 30 55.64 34.93 -31.79
CA ALA A 30 54.55 35.37 -32.64
C ALA A 30 55.03 35.75 -34.06
N ALA A 31 54.36 35.21 -35.09
CA ALA A 31 54.65 35.47 -36.49
C ALA A 31 53.38 35.34 -37.35
N ASP A 32 53.32 36.06 -38.47
CA ASP A 32 52.17 36.02 -39.39
C ASP A 32 51.99 34.64 -40.03
N SER A 33 53.07 33.86 -40.18
CA SER A 33 53.04 32.48 -40.65
C SER A 33 54.28 31.70 -40.21
N VAL A 34 54.22 30.37 -40.25
CA VAL A 34 55.37 29.48 -39.97
C VAL A 34 56.55 29.75 -40.91
N ALA A 35 56.30 30.22 -42.14
CA ALA A 35 57.34 30.59 -43.09
C ALA A 35 58.23 31.76 -42.63
N ALA A 36 57.76 32.57 -41.67
CA ALA A 36 58.53 33.66 -41.06
C ALA A 36 59.26 33.23 -39.76
N THR A 37 59.25 31.95 -39.43
CA THR A 37 59.88 31.38 -38.23
C THR A 37 61.11 30.55 -38.59
N PRO A 38 61.96 30.19 -37.62
CA PRO A 38 63.07 29.25 -37.85
C PRO A 38 62.63 27.85 -38.34
N LEU A 39 61.34 27.50 -38.28
CA LEU A 39 60.80 26.22 -38.74
C LEU A 39 60.18 26.25 -40.14
N ALA A 40 60.47 27.28 -40.94
CA ALA A 40 59.94 27.43 -42.30
C ALA A 40 60.17 26.18 -43.18
N ASP A 41 61.36 25.58 -43.11
CA ASP A 41 61.72 24.32 -43.79
C ASP A 41 62.20 23.27 -42.78
N TRP A 42 61.39 22.99 -41.75
CA TRP A 42 61.74 22.02 -40.71
C TRP A 42 62.20 20.64 -41.26
N PRO A 43 61.54 20.03 -42.26
CA PRO A 43 61.99 18.76 -42.82
C PRO A 43 63.40 18.84 -43.45
N GLY A 44 63.74 19.93 -44.14
CA GLY A 44 65.09 20.16 -44.65
C GLY A 44 66.12 20.35 -43.53
N LEU A 45 65.77 21.13 -42.50
CA LEU A 45 66.63 21.33 -41.33
C LEU A 45 66.92 20.04 -40.57
N LEU A 46 65.93 19.15 -40.47
CA LEU A 46 66.09 17.86 -39.80
C LEU A 46 67.00 16.92 -40.60
N ALA A 47 66.94 16.96 -41.93
CA ALA A 47 67.78 16.12 -42.80
C ALA A 47 69.28 16.45 -42.69
N ASP A 48 69.62 17.73 -42.45
CA ASP A 48 71.00 18.20 -42.28
C ASP A 48 71.45 18.23 -40.80
N ALA A 49 70.59 17.84 -39.85
CA ALA A 49 70.86 17.93 -38.42
C ALA A 49 71.80 16.82 -37.92
N SER A 50 72.69 17.15 -36.98
CA SER A 50 73.50 16.19 -36.23
C SER A 50 73.27 16.39 -34.74
N PHE A 51 72.77 15.36 -34.07
CA PHE A 51 72.48 15.37 -32.64
C PHE A 51 73.61 14.69 -31.85
N GLU A 52 73.67 14.97 -30.56
CA GLU A 52 74.54 14.28 -29.61
C GLU A 52 73.69 13.58 -28.55
N VAL A 53 73.94 12.29 -28.31
CA VAL A 53 73.26 11.53 -27.26
C VAL A 53 74.27 11.16 -26.17
N THR A 54 73.96 11.55 -24.93
CA THR A 54 74.74 11.18 -23.74
C THR A 54 74.01 10.08 -22.99
N VAL A 55 74.70 8.98 -22.71
CA VAL A 55 74.22 7.88 -21.86
C VAL A 55 74.93 7.95 -20.52
N ASP A 56 74.16 8.02 -19.44
CA ASP A 56 74.67 7.97 -18.08
C ASP A 56 74.12 6.73 -17.37
N ALA A 57 74.94 5.69 -17.35
CA ALA A 57 74.61 4.38 -16.76
C ALA A 57 74.92 4.29 -15.25
N GLY A 58 75.12 5.42 -14.56
CA GLY A 58 75.40 5.44 -13.12
C GLY A 58 76.78 4.88 -12.72
N THR A 59 77.70 4.71 -13.68
CA THR A 59 79.10 4.37 -13.43
C THR A 59 79.93 5.64 -13.17
N PRO A 60 81.03 5.58 -12.41
CA PRO A 60 81.82 6.76 -12.03
C PRO A 60 82.51 7.49 -13.20
N THR A 61 82.39 7.00 -14.43
CA THR A 61 82.90 7.63 -15.66
C THR A 61 81.75 7.83 -16.63
N ALA A 62 81.31 9.08 -16.80
CA ALA A 62 80.33 9.46 -17.83
C ALA A 62 80.86 9.06 -19.22
N GLN A 63 80.04 8.38 -20.02
CA GLN A 63 80.39 8.08 -21.40
C GLN A 63 80.41 9.38 -22.21
N PRO A 64 81.36 9.57 -23.15
CA PRO A 64 81.38 10.75 -24.01
C PRO A 64 80.11 10.80 -24.87
N ALA A 65 79.61 12.01 -25.12
CA ALA A 65 78.46 12.22 -25.98
C ALA A 65 78.72 11.66 -27.39
N GLN A 66 77.78 10.88 -27.91
CA GLN A 66 77.89 10.25 -29.21
C GLN A 66 77.18 11.09 -30.28
N PRO A 67 77.83 11.48 -31.40
CA PRO A 67 77.15 12.09 -32.53
C PRO A 67 76.26 11.05 -33.24
N VAL A 68 75.00 11.40 -33.46
CA VAL A 68 73.98 10.53 -34.08
C VAL A 68 73.21 11.32 -35.12
N GLN A 69 73.05 10.71 -36.30
CA GLN A 69 72.22 11.24 -37.39
C GLN A 69 70.75 10.80 -37.19
N PRO A 70 69.78 11.70 -37.40
CA PRO A 70 68.37 11.36 -37.27
C PRO A 70 67.89 10.44 -38.40
N VAL A 71 67.03 9.49 -38.05
CA VAL A 71 66.23 8.70 -38.99
C VAL A 71 64.80 9.21 -38.93
N HIS A 72 64.30 9.76 -40.03
CA HIS A 72 62.99 10.40 -40.08
C HIS A 72 62.22 10.10 -41.37
N GLU A 73 60.91 10.30 -41.30
CA GLU A 73 59.96 10.16 -42.43
C GLU A 73 59.40 11.52 -42.88
N ALA A 74 60.03 12.61 -42.43
CA ALA A 74 59.57 13.98 -42.68
C ALA A 74 59.36 14.27 -44.19
N ASP A 75 58.13 14.61 -44.56
CA ASP A 75 57.72 14.97 -45.91
C ASP A 75 57.52 16.50 -46.00
N PRO A 76 58.36 17.24 -46.75
CA PRO A 76 58.22 18.68 -46.94
C PRO A 76 56.83 19.12 -47.45
N ALA A 77 56.19 18.28 -48.27
CA ALA A 77 54.87 18.58 -48.80
C ALA A 77 53.77 18.45 -47.73
N ALA A 78 53.89 17.46 -46.83
CA ALA A 78 53.00 17.31 -45.69
C ALA A 78 53.16 18.50 -44.72
N TRP A 79 54.41 18.88 -44.40
CA TRP A 79 54.70 20.04 -43.55
C TRP A 79 54.04 21.32 -44.08
N THR A 80 54.21 21.58 -45.37
CA THR A 80 53.62 22.75 -46.04
C THR A 80 52.10 22.72 -45.99
N ALA A 81 51.47 21.55 -46.23
CA ALA A 81 50.02 21.39 -46.24
C ALA A 81 49.36 21.66 -44.88
N PHE A 82 50.03 21.30 -43.77
CA PHE A 82 49.52 21.57 -42.42
C PHE A 82 49.78 22.99 -41.95
N PHE A 83 50.99 23.51 -42.16
CA PHE A 83 51.49 24.63 -41.36
C PHE A 83 51.73 25.93 -42.15
N ALA A 84 51.90 25.89 -43.48
CA ALA A 84 52.39 27.05 -44.23
C ALA A 84 51.48 28.30 -44.14
N ALA A 85 50.17 28.10 -44.03
CA ALA A 85 49.17 29.17 -43.97
C ALA A 85 48.71 29.52 -42.54
N LEU A 86 49.25 28.84 -41.51
CA LEU A 86 48.83 29.06 -40.13
C LEU A 86 49.57 30.24 -39.49
N PRO A 87 48.86 31.13 -38.79
CA PRO A 87 49.52 32.12 -37.95
C PRO A 87 50.20 31.43 -36.76
N VAL A 88 51.25 32.06 -36.24
CA VAL A 88 51.92 31.64 -35.01
C VAL A 88 51.59 32.65 -33.93
N LEU A 89 50.77 32.24 -32.97
CA LEU A 89 50.48 33.06 -31.79
C LEU A 89 51.54 32.81 -30.71
N PRO A 90 51.85 33.81 -29.86
CA PRO A 90 52.85 33.65 -28.82
C PRO A 90 52.43 32.57 -27.82
N VAL A 91 53.35 31.67 -27.48
CA VAL A 91 53.16 30.67 -26.42
C VAL A 91 52.98 31.40 -25.08
N GLY A 92 51.82 31.24 -24.45
CA GLY A 92 51.60 31.73 -23.09
C GLY A 92 52.40 30.91 -22.06
N THR A 93 52.76 31.51 -20.92
CA THR A 93 53.39 30.77 -19.82
C THR A 93 52.47 29.63 -19.38
N PRO A 94 52.92 28.37 -19.36
CA PRO A 94 52.10 27.26 -18.88
C PRO A 94 51.70 27.49 -17.43
N VAL A 95 50.40 27.68 -17.15
CA VAL A 95 49.89 27.79 -15.78
C VAL A 95 49.43 26.41 -15.34
N ILE A 96 50.15 25.82 -14.39
CA ILE A 96 49.72 24.59 -13.72
C ILE A 96 48.56 24.94 -12.79
N GLY A 97 47.34 24.59 -13.19
CA GLY A 97 46.11 24.89 -12.46
C GLY A 97 45.93 24.07 -11.17
N ALA A 98 44.78 24.25 -10.52
CA ALA A 98 44.36 23.37 -9.42
C ALA A 98 44.22 21.91 -9.90
N ALA A 99 44.45 20.97 -8.99
CA ALA A 99 44.20 19.56 -9.29
C ALA A 99 42.71 19.34 -9.61
N PRO A 100 42.36 18.46 -10.57
CA PRO A 100 40.97 18.16 -10.87
C PRO A 100 40.22 17.60 -9.66
N THR A 101 38.94 17.93 -9.54
CA THR A 101 38.02 17.20 -8.65
C THR A 101 37.81 15.80 -9.22
N VAL A 102 38.01 14.76 -8.43
CA VAL A 102 37.90 13.36 -8.90
C VAL A 102 36.71 12.66 -8.27
N THR A 103 35.82 12.09 -9.10
CA THR A 103 34.76 11.19 -8.65
C THR A 103 35.36 9.88 -8.13
N ARG A 104 35.00 9.48 -6.90
CA ARG A 104 35.49 8.24 -6.25
C ARG A 104 34.69 7.01 -6.68
N SER A 105 34.70 6.71 -7.98
CA SER A 105 33.90 5.64 -8.60
C SER A 105 34.25 4.25 -8.05
N THR A 106 35.49 4.02 -7.60
CA THR A 106 35.87 2.75 -6.96
C THR A 106 35.14 2.52 -5.64
N ALA A 107 35.09 3.53 -4.77
CA ALA A 107 34.39 3.47 -3.48
C ALA A 107 32.86 3.37 -3.68
N GLN A 108 32.33 4.11 -4.67
CA GLN A 108 30.91 4.04 -5.03
C GLN A 108 30.53 2.65 -5.54
N ALA A 109 31.32 2.03 -6.42
CA ALA A 109 31.08 0.67 -6.90
C ALA A 109 31.01 -0.35 -5.75
N ALA A 110 31.97 -0.28 -4.81
CA ALA A 110 31.99 -1.16 -3.64
C ALA A 110 30.75 -0.97 -2.74
N ALA A 111 30.29 0.28 -2.56
CA ALA A 111 29.08 0.57 -1.80
C ALA A 111 27.82 0.01 -2.49
N VAL A 112 27.71 0.15 -3.82
CA VAL A 112 26.61 -0.43 -4.61
C VAL A 112 26.61 -1.96 -4.46
N GLU A 113 27.73 -2.61 -4.70
CA GLU A 113 27.84 -4.08 -4.59
C GLU A 113 27.50 -4.57 -3.18
N ALA A 114 27.93 -3.87 -2.14
CA ALA A 114 27.61 -4.21 -0.74
C ALA A 114 26.10 -4.13 -0.46
N THR A 115 25.43 -3.05 -0.88
CA THR A 115 23.97 -2.90 -0.70
C THR A 115 23.18 -3.98 -1.43
N TYR A 116 23.55 -4.30 -2.67
CA TYR A 116 22.86 -5.36 -3.42
C TYR A 116 23.19 -6.75 -2.87
N ALA A 117 24.40 -6.97 -2.37
CA ALA A 117 24.75 -8.23 -1.73
C ALA A 117 24.00 -8.44 -0.41
N ALA A 118 23.81 -7.40 0.40
CA ALA A 118 22.98 -7.47 1.60
C ALA A 118 21.54 -7.87 1.24
N ALA A 119 20.94 -7.22 0.24
CA ALA A 119 19.59 -7.55 -0.22
C ALA A 119 19.49 -8.97 -0.85
N ALA A 120 20.50 -9.41 -1.59
CA ALA A 120 20.54 -10.74 -2.20
C ALA A 120 20.58 -11.88 -1.18
N ASN A 121 21.12 -11.59 0.02
CA ASN A 121 21.21 -12.54 1.14
C ASN A 121 20.07 -12.39 2.15
N ALA A 122 19.11 -11.48 1.93
CA ALA A 122 17.94 -11.37 2.79
C ALA A 122 17.09 -12.65 2.74
N SER A 123 16.56 -13.05 3.90
CA SER A 123 15.66 -14.21 3.97
C SER A 123 14.39 -13.96 3.15
N LEU A 124 13.93 -14.96 2.40
CA LEU A 124 12.69 -14.88 1.63
C LEU A 124 11.62 -15.71 2.33
N THR A 125 10.45 -15.12 2.59
CA THR A 125 9.30 -15.84 3.13
C THR A 125 8.60 -16.61 2.02
N ALA A 126 8.19 -17.86 2.30
CA ALA A 126 7.43 -18.65 1.35
C ALA A 126 6.03 -18.06 1.19
N GLY A 127 5.74 -17.50 0.01
CA GLY A 127 4.40 -17.07 -0.42
C GLY A 127 4.32 -15.58 -0.74
N SER A 128 5.30 -14.77 -0.34
CA SER A 128 5.28 -13.34 -0.64
C SER A 128 5.95 -13.02 -1.99
N SER A 129 5.37 -12.08 -2.74
CA SER A 129 5.96 -11.43 -3.92
C SER A 129 7.04 -10.42 -3.54
N ALA A 130 6.97 -9.87 -2.32
CA ALA A 130 7.92 -8.93 -1.75
C ALA A 130 8.09 -9.21 -0.24
N PRO A 131 8.94 -10.16 0.15
CA PRO A 131 9.09 -10.59 1.55
C PRO A 131 9.43 -9.45 2.52
N ASP A 132 8.75 -9.35 3.67
CA ASP A 132 8.98 -8.30 4.66
C ASP A 132 10.44 -8.20 5.12
N SER A 133 11.13 -9.32 5.26
CA SER A 133 12.56 -9.38 5.58
C SER A 133 13.43 -8.79 4.47
N PHE A 134 13.10 -9.05 3.20
CA PHE A 134 13.79 -8.44 2.06
C PHE A 134 13.54 -6.93 2.02
N GLN A 135 12.28 -6.50 2.16
CA GLN A 135 11.93 -5.09 2.20
C GLN A 135 12.60 -4.36 3.37
N GLY A 136 12.63 -4.97 4.55
CA GLY A 136 13.29 -4.43 5.75
C GLY A 136 14.80 -4.27 5.56
N THR A 137 15.48 -5.26 4.95
CA THR A 137 16.90 -5.16 4.61
C THR A 137 17.14 -4.04 3.59
N VAL A 138 16.35 -3.97 2.51
CA VAL A 138 16.47 -2.91 1.49
C VAL A 138 16.26 -1.53 2.10
N ALA A 139 15.21 -1.34 2.90
CA ALA A 139 14.93 -0.08 3.57
C ALA A 139 16.07 0.33 4.51
N GLY A 140 16.61 -0.63 5.28
CA GLY A 140 17.75 -0.40 6.17
C GLY A 140 19.02 0.03 5.43
N GLU A 141 19.37 -0.67 4.34
CA GLU A 141 20.53 -0.34 3.51
C GLU A 141 20.41 1.03 2.85
N LEU A 142 19.24 1.35 2.28
CA LEU A 142 18.98 2.65 1.67
C LEU A 142 19.07 3.78 2.71
N ALA A 143 18.49 3.59 3.89
CA ALA A 143 18.50 4.57 4.96
C ALA A 143 19.91 4.81 5.54
N ALA A 144 20.71 3.75 5.68
CA ALA A 144 22.04 3.82 6.29
C ALA A 144 23.11 4.38 5.35
N ASN A 145 23.06 4.03 4.06
CA ASN A 145 24.19 4.23 3.14
C ASN A 145 23.92 5.23 2.01
N TRP A 146 22.66 5.59 1.75
CA TRP A 146 22.27 6.34 0.54
C TRP A 146 21.44 7.60 0.81
N VAL A 147 21.09 7.88 2.07
CA VAL A 147 20.51 9.17 2.47
C VAL A 147 21.62 10.22 2.49
N ALA A 148 21.47 11.28 1.71
CA ALA A 148 22.45 12.37 1.67
C ALA A 148 22.58 13.03 3.06
N GLU A 149 23.80 13.26 3.53
CA GLU A 149 24.03 14.14 4.68
C GLU A 149 23.54 15.57 4.36
N PRO A 150 22.99 16.31 5.34
CA PRO A 150 22.63 17.71 5.15
C PRO A 150 23.89 18.55 4.88
N GLY A 151 24.21 18.72 3.60
CA GLY A 151 25.43 19.36 3.10
C GLY A 151 25.95 18.72 1.81
N ASP A 152 25.57 17.47 1.51
CA ASP A 152 25.87 16.78 0.26
C ASP A 152 24.83 17.17 -0.79
N THR A 153 24.85 18.45 -1.22
CA THR A 153 24.15 18.83 -2.44
C THR A 153 24.77 18.01 -3.55
N ALA A 154 24.04 16.98 -4.00
CA ALA A 154 24.36 16.25 -5.22
C ALA A 154 24.74 17.30 -6.27
N GLU A 155 26.03 17.36 -6.62
CA GLU A 155 26.43 18.11 -7.80
C GLU A 155 25.54 17.56 -8.93
N PRO A 156 24.75 18.42 -9.61
CA PRO A 156 23.92 17.96 -10.69
C PRO A 156 24.81 17.17 -11.64
N ALA A 157 24.31 16.03 -12.14
CA ALA A 157 24.99 15.25 -13.15
C ALA A 157 25.52 16.23 -14.21
N PRO A 158 26.83 16.27 -14.47
CA PRO A 158 27.39 17.30 -15.32
C PRO A 158 26.65 17.20 -16.65
N ALA A 159 25.96 18.28 -17.03
CA ALA A 159 25.39 18.39 -18.36
C ALA A 159 26.49 18.03 -19.36
N PRO A 160 26.16 17.30 -20.46
CA PRO A 160 27.15 16.98 -21.48
C PRO A 160 27.83 18.29 -21.84
N ALA A 161 29.14 18.37 -21.58
CA ALA A 161 29.87 19.60 -21.73
C ALA A 161 29.70 20.05 -23.19
N THR A 162 28.89 21.09 -23.40
CA THR A 162 28.78 21.72 -24.70
C THR A 162 30.20 22.17 -25.03
N PRO A 163 30.80 21.74 -26.17
CA PRO A 163 32.10 22.23 -26.56
C PRO A 163 32.04 23.75 -26.50
N ARG A 164 32.92 24.40 -25.72
CA ARG A 164 32.96 25.86 -25.68
C ARG A 164 33.14 26.35 -27.11
N GLY A 165 32.06 26.89 -27.67
CA GLY A 165 32.07 27.57 -28.96
C GLY A 165 32.90 28.83 -28.85
N GLY A 166 33.89 28.97 -29.73
CA GLY A 166 34.67 30.20 -29.87
C GLY A 166 36.07 30.11 -29.27
N ARG A 167 36.96 29.34 -29.93
CA ARG A 167 38.33 29.83 -30.11
C ARG A 167 38.39 30.44 -31.52
N GLY A 168 39.18 31.50 -31.68
CA GLY A 168 39.45 32.09 -33.00
C GLY A 168 40.03 31.07 -33.98
N PRO A 169 40.41 31.48 -35.21
CA PRO A 169 41.07 30.58 -36.15
C PRO A 169 42.26 29.88 -35.49
N ALA A 170 42.39 28.57 -35.68
CA ALA A 170 43.42 27.77 -35.04
C ALA A 170 44.83 28.25 -35.47
N ASP A 171 45.73 28.43 -34.50
CA ASP A 171 47.13 28.77 -34.74
C ASP A 171 48.02 27.50 -34.78
N PHE A 172 49.28 27.68 -35.16
CA PHE A 172 50.28 26.60 -35.24
C PHE A 172 50.31 25.68 -34.00
N HIS A 173 50.33 26.25 -32.78
CA HIS A 173 50.46 25.46 -31.55
C HIS A 173 49.17 24.68 -31.23
N GLN A 174 48.00 25.23 -31.59
CA GLN A 174 46.72 24.54 -31.45
C GLN A 174 46.61 23.34 -32.39
N VAL A 175 46.99 23.52 -33.66
CA VAL A 175 47.01 22.44 -34.64
C VAL A 175 48.00 21.35 -34.23
N LEU A 176 49.20 21.73 -33.82
CA LEU A 176 50.20 20.78 -33.30
C LEU A 176 49.66 19.97 -32.12
N SER A 177 48.93 20.61 -31.21
CA SER A 177 48.31 19.94 -30.05
C SER A 177 47.26 18.91 -30.48
N LEU A 178 46.46 19.21 -31.52
CA LEU A 178 45.49 18.26 -32.09
C LEU A 178 46.17 17.06 -32.76
N LEU A 179 47.28 17.30 -33.48
CA LEU A 179 48.04 16.25 -34.15
C LEU A 179 48.76 15.31 -33.18
N ARG A 180 48.84 15.66 -31.89
CA ARG A 180 49.50 14.83 -30.86
C ARG A 180 48.85 13.47 -30.68
N GLU A 181 47.58 13.33 -31.05
CA GLU A 181 46.84 12.07 -31.04
C GLU A 181 47.14 11.16 -32.25
N HIS A 182 47.98 11.61 -33.19
CA HIS A 182 48.25 10.93 -34.46
C HIS A 182 49.76 10.72 -34.69
N PRO A 183 50.40 9.75 -33.99
CA PRO A 183 51.85 9.53 -34.08
C PRO A 183 52.37 9.24 -35.50
N ALA A 184 51.58 8.55 -36.34
CA ALA A 184 51.91 8.33 -37.74
C ALA A 184 52.02 9.66 -38.52
N VAL A 185 51.11 10.60 -38.27
CA VAL A 185 51.16 11.95 -38.86
C VAL A 185 52.36 12.74 -38.33
N LEU A 186 52.67 12.64 -37.03
CA LEU A 186 53.85 13.31 -36.46
C LEU A 186 55.19 12.81 -37.05
N ARG A 187 55.30 11.52 -37.38
CA ARG A 187 56.47 10.97 -38.09
C ARG A 187 56.62 11.57 -39.49
N ASN A 188 55.52 11.65 -40.23
CA ASN A 188 55.47 12.31 -41.54
C ASN A 188 55.81 13.80 -41.49
N LEU A 189 55.59 14.46 -40.35
CA LEU A 189 55.95 15.86 -40.13
C LEU A 189 57.38 16.05 -39.59
N GLY A 190 58.11 14.96 -39.32
CA GLY A 190 59.43 15.01 -38.67
C GLY A 190 59.38 15.51 -37.22
N LEU A 191 58.20 15.53 -36.60
CA LEU A 191 58.00 15.94 -35.20
C LEU A 191 58.22 14.77 -34.24
N VAL A 192 58.29 13.55 -34.78
CA VAL A 192 58.82 12.35 -34.13
C VAL A 192 59.86 11.76 -35.07
N PHE A 193 61.08 11.55 -34.58
CA PHE A 193 62.15 10.89 -35.33
C PHE A 193 63.01 10.02 -34.40
N ASP A 194 63.80 9.13 -35.01
CA ASP A 194 64.55 8.12 -34.29
C ASP A 194 66.06 8.45 -34.31
N LEU A 195 66.73 8.33 -33.16
CA LEU A 195 68.19 8.41 -33.01
C LEU A 195 68.74 7.02 -32.64
N PRO A 196 69.31 6.27 -33.59
CA PRO A 196 69.86 4.94 -33.32
C PRO A 196 71.00 4.98 -32.30
N LEU A 197 70.94 4.10 -31.29
CA LEU A 197 71.99 4.00 -30.28
C LEU A 197 72.99 2.90 -30.65
N THR A 198 74.28 3.20 -30.54
CA THR A 198 75.35 2.18 -30.65
C THR A 198 76.19 2.05 -29.38
N ALA A 199 75.89 2.85 -28.35
CA ALA A 199 76.57 2.79 -27.05
C ALA A 199 76.20 1.52 -26.27
N GLU A 200 77.12 0.99 -25.47
CA GLU A 200 76.82 -0.08 -24.52
C GLU A 200 75.95 0.47 -23.38
N LEU A 201 74.74 -0.07 -23.26
CA LEU A 201 73.75 0.32 -22.25
C LEU A 201 73.88 -0.56 -21.00
N GLY A 202 73.93 0.06 -19.82
CA GLY A 202 73.72 -0.63 -18.55
C GLY A 202 72.26 -1.07 -18.36
N ARG A 203 71.95 -1.81 -17.29
CA ARG A 203 70.57 -2.25 -16.99
C ARG A 203 69.60 -1.10 -16.75
N THR A 204 70.08 0.00 -16.17
CA THR A 204 69.33 1.24 -15.95
C THR A 204 70.26 2.44 -16.12
N GLY A 205 69.71 3.62 -16.37
CA GLY A 205 70.48 4.85 -16.51
C GLY A 205 69.62 6.02 -16.96
N THR A 206 70.26 7.10 -17.43
CA THR A 206 69.58 8.25 -18.04
C THR A 206 70.16 8.60 -19.42
N LEU A 207 69.32 9.17 -20.27
CA LEU A 207 69.64 9.62 -21.62
C LEU A 207 69.41 11.13 -21.72
N LEU A 208 70.32 11.83 -22.39
CA LEU A 208 70.22 13.26 -22.71
C LEU A 208 70.52 13.46 -24.20
N VAL A 209 69.69 14.24 -24.89
CA VAL A 209 69.86 14.59 -26.31
C VAL A 209 70.20 16.07 -26.41
N ARG A 210 71.24 16.40 -27.17
CA ARG A 210 71.63 17.77 -27.50
C ARG A 210 71.66 18.00 -28.99
N TRP A 211 71.26 19.19 -29.42
CA TRP A 211 71.57 19.73 -30.74
C TRP A 211 72.50 20.93 -30.56
N PRO A 212 73.83 20.73 -30.66
CA PRO A 212 74.80 21.74 -30.25
C PRO A 212 74.85 22.95 -31.18
N ASN A 213 74.62 22.74 -32.48
CA ASN A 213 74.71 23.78 -33.51
C ASN A 213 73.43 23.87 -34.35
N PRO A 214 72.30 24.34 -33.77
CA PRO A 214 71.08 24.54 -34.54
C PRO A 214 71.21 25.75 -35.48
N PRO A 215 70.36 25.83 -36.52
CA PRO A 215 70.33 26.94 -37.47
C PRO A 215 70.09 28.31 -36.81
N ALA A 216 70.47 29.38 -37.52
CA ALA A 216 70.27 30.75 -37.04
C ALA A 216 68.80 31.03 -36.68
N GLY A 217 68.56 31.50 -35.46
CA GLY A 217 67.22 31.78 -34.93
C GLY A 217 66.72 30.79 -33.88
N LEU A 218 67.44 29.68 -33.64
CA LEU A 218 67.21 28.76 -32.53
C LEU A 218 68.43 28.75 -31.58
N PRO A 219 68.23 28.81 -30.25
CA PRO A 219 69.31 28.60 -29.28
C PRO A 219 69.74 27.12 -29.26
N GLU A 220 70.90 26.83 -28.64
CA GLU A 220 71.32 25.45 -28.34
C GLU A 220 70.16 24.69 -27.68
N VAL A 221 69.90 23.47 -28.17
CA VAL A 221 68.78 22.67 -27.71
C VAL A 221 69.29 21.54 -26.85
N VAL A 222 68.88 21.53 -25.57
CA VAL A 222 69.20 20.46 -24.61
C VAL A 222 67.89 19.88 -24.10
N SER A 223 67.74 18.56 -24.22
CA SER A 223 66.57 17.86 -23.72
C SER A 223 66.54 17.77 -22.18
N PRO A 224 65.40 17.46 -21.55
CA PRO A 224 65.42 16.87 -20.21
C PRO A 224 66.08 15.49 -20.25
N ARG A 225 66.52 15.00 -19.09
CA ARG A 225 67.00 13.62 -18.95
C ARG A 225 65.82 12.66 -19.00
N ALA A 226 65.94 11.55 -19.72
CA ALA A 226 65.00 10.44 -19.67
C ALA A 226 65.65 9.23 -19.01
N ALA A 227 65.05 8.72 -17.94
CA ALA A 227 65.49 7.48 -17.32
C ALA A 227 65.07 6.29 -18.18
N TYR A 228 65.96 5.31 -18.29
CA TYR A 228 65.73 4.09 -19.06
C TYR A 228 66.03 2.84 -18.24
N GLU A 229 65.46 1.73 -18.71
CA GLU A 229 65.83 0.38 -18.30
C GLU A 229 65.98 -0.53 -19.53
N VAL A 230 66.79 -1.58 -19.39
CA VAL A 230 66.94 -2.62 -20.41
C VAL A 230 66.31 -3.89 -19.88
N ASP A 231 65.17 -4.25 -20.47
CA ASP A 231 64.47 -5.51 -20.24
C ASP A 231 65.06 -6.63 -21.12
N GLU A 232 65.10 -7.85 -20.58
CA GLU A 232 65.72 -9.00 -21.26
C GLU A 232 64.97 -9.40 -22.55
N ASN A 233 63.65 -9.19 -22.60
CA ASN A 233 62.81 -9.61 -23.73
C ASN A 233 62.36 -8.43 -24.61
N ARG A 234 62.20 -7.24 -24.02
CA ARG A 234 61.65 -6.05 -24.68
C ARG A 234 62.71 -5.01 -25.07
N GLY A 235 63.95 -5.20 -24.63
CA GLY A 235 65.07 -4.30 -24.92
C GLY A 235 64.99 -3.00 -24.11
N LEU A 236 65.40 -1.89 -24.73
CA LEU A 236 65.41 -0.56 -24.11
C LEU A 236 63.98 -0.03 -23.97
N LEU A 237 63.62 0.42 -22.76
CA LEU A 237 62.33 0.98 -22.39
C LEU A 237 62.50 2.21 -21.49
N PRO A 238 61.49 3.10 -21.40
CA PRO A 238 61.43 4.08 -20.32
C PRO A 238 61.50 3.39 -18.95
N ALA A 239 62.24 3.97 -17.99
CA ALA A 239 62.46 3.32 -16.69
C ALA A 239 61.16 3.04 -15.94
N SER A 240 61.07 1.85 -15.34
CA SER A 240 59.95 1.43 -14.52
C SER A 240 59.72 2.33 -13.31
N THR A 241 58.47 2.36 -12.87
CA THR A 241 57.97 3.06 -11.68
C THR A 241 57.19 2.06 -10.82
N ARG A 242 56.48 2.56 -9.80
CA ARG A 242 55.54 1.72 -9.04
C ARG A 242 54.35 1.29 -9.91
N LEU A 243 53.93 2.15 -10.83
CA LEU A 243 52.70 2.01 -11.59
C LEU A 243 52.94 1.30 -12.93
N VAL A 244 54.03 1.64 -13.60
CA VAL A 244 54.44 1.06 -14.89
C VAL A 244 55.67 0.18 -14.67
N ARG A 245 55.60 -1.09 -15.03
CA ARG A 245 56.70 -2.05 -14.98
C ARG A 245 56.98 -2.60 -16.36
N ALA A 246 58.23 -2.53 -16.83
CA ALA A 246 58.64 -3.02 -18.15
C ALA A 246 57.74 -2.54 -19.32
N GLY A 247 57.27 -1.28 -19.27
CA GLY A 247 56.41 -0.70 -20.31
C GLY A 247 54.93 -1.12 -20.28
N VAL A 248 54.49 -1.83 -19.24
CA VAL A 248 53.08 -2.18 -19.00
C VAL A 248 52.62 -1.67 -17.63
N LEU A 249 51.33 -1.35 -17.50
CA LEU A 249 50.72 -0.94 -16.24
C LEU A 249 50.55 -2.17 -15.34
N ASP A 250 50.90 -2.06 -14.06
CA ASP A 250 50.80 -3.14 -13.09
C ASP A 250 49.36 -3.28 -12.56
N LEU A 251 48.46 -3.81 -13.41
CA LEU A 251 47.05 -4.00 -13.08
C LEU A 251 46.80 -5.11 -12.03
N GLY A 252 47.85 -5.87 -11.68
CA GLY A 252 47.82 -6.84 -10.59
C GLY A 252 47.87 -6.17 -9.20
N ASP A 253 48.25 -4.89 -9.10
CA ASP A 253 48.15 -4.13 -7.85
C ASP A 253 46.70 -3.74 -7.57
N THR A 254 45.98 -4.62 -6.88
CA THR A 254 44.57 -4.44 -6.52
C THR A 254 44.33 -3.30 -5.51
N ALA A 255 45.39 -2.72 -4.93
CA ALA A 255 45.26 -1.51 -4.14
C ALA A 255 45.20 -0.25 -5.04
N ALA A 256 45.87 -0.32 -6.20
CA ALA A 256 45.93 0.76 -7.18
C ALA A 256 44.81 0.68 -8.23
N PHE A 257 44.39 -0.53 -8.60
CA PHE A 257 43.41 -0.76 -9.65
C PHE A 257 42.28 -1.66 -9.18
N ALA A 258 41.09 -1.37 -9.69
CA ALA A 258 39.90 -2.16 -9.48
C ALA A 258 39.16 -2.37 -10.80
N THR A 259 38.34 -3.41 -10.85
CA THR A 259 37.49 -3.70 -11.99
C THR A 259 36.07 -3.93 -11.53
N THR A 260 35.09 -3.40 -12.27
CA THR A 260 33.68 -3.71 -12.05
C THR A 260 32.99 -3.95 -13.39
N THR A 261 31.78 -4.52 -13.33
CA THR A 261 30.94 -4.76 -14.51
C THR A 261 29.62 -4.01 -14.47
N LEU A 262 29.38 -3.27 -13.40
CA LEU A 262 28.17 -2.48 -13.19
C LEU A 262 28.35 -1.02 -13.63
N ASP A 263 27.25 -0.39 -14.01
CA ASP A 263 27.20 1.04 -14.33
C ASP A 263 27.10 1.88 -13.03
N VAL A 264 28.26 2.30 -12.51
CA VAL A 264 28.39 2.93 -11.19
C VAL A 264 27.61 4.25 -11.11
N ASP A 265 27.86 5.16 -12.05
CA ASP A 265 27.24 6.49 -12.06
C ASP A 265 25.72 6.41 -12.09
N GLY A 266 25.19 5.54 -12.97
CA GLY A 266 23.76 5.29 -13.08
C GLY A 266 23.16 4.69 -11.81
N ALA A 267 23.88 3.77 -11.14
CA ALA A 267 23.43 3.12 -9.92
C ALA A 267 23.35 4.09 -8.74
N VAL A 268 24.39 4.90 -8.52
CA VAL A 268 24.49 5.84 -7.40
C VAL A 268 23.33 6.84 -7.41
N GLY A 269 23.03 7.44 -8.56
CA GLY A 269 21.92 8.37 -8.70
C GLY A 269 20.58 7.74 -8.33
N ARG A 270 20.28 6.56 -8.89
CA ARG A 270 19.01 5.84 -8.63
C ARG A 270 18.88 5.36 -7.18
N LEU A 271 19.97 4.95 -6.53
CA LEU A 271 19.94 4.53 -5.13
C LEU A 271 19.68 5.70 -4.19
N ARG A 272 20.28 6.87 -4.45
CA ARG A 272 20.00 8.09 -3.69
C ARG A 272 18.54 8.52 -3.84
N ASP A 273 17.97 8.42 -5.05
CA ASP A 273 16.55 8.72 -5.28
C ASP A 273 15.61 7.71 -4.59
N ALA A 274 15.96 6.42 -4.62
CA ALA A 274 15.22 5.39 -3.88
C ALA A 274 15.28 5.65 -2.36
N ALA A 275 16.45 6.00 -1.82
CA ALA A 275 16.61 6.32 -0.40
C ALA A 275 15.77 7.53 0.03
N ARG A 276 15.77 8.62 -0.75
CA ARG A 276 14.90 9.78 -0.50
C ARG A 276 13.42 9.39 -0.45
N THR A 277 13.00 8.52 -1.37
CA THR A 277 11.61 8.03 -1.44
C THR A 277 11.25 7.26 -0.18
N VAL A 278 12.11 6.35 0.28
CA VAL A 278 11.89 5.56 1.51
C VAL A 278 11.88 6.44 2.75
N THR A 279 12.79 7.42 2.87
CA THR A 279 12.87 8.31 4.04
C THR A 279 11.70 9.30 4.12
N ALA A 280 11.14 9.73 2.98
CA ALA A 280 10.01 10.66 2.94
C ALA A 280 8.67 10.02 3.35
N GLN A 281 8.59 8.69 3.47
CA GLN A 281 7.37 7.98 3.83
C GLN A 281 7.14 7.99 5.36
N VAL A 282 6.37 8.97 5.85
CA VAL A 282 5.73 8.98 7.18
C VAL A 282 4.26 9.38 6.94
N PRO A 283 3.25 8.47 6.99
CA PRO A 283 3.10 7.28 7.83
C PRO A 283 2.96 5.94 7.04
N ALA A 284 2.80 4.83 7.79
CA ALA A 284 2.65 3.46 7.28
C ALA A 284 1.57 3.33 6.18
N GLY A 285 1.96 2.83 5.00
CA GLY A 285 1.08 2.66 3.84
C GLY A 285 1.67 3.07 2.48
N GLY A 286 2.93 3.54 2.43
CA GLY A 286 3.64 3.79 1.17
C GLY A 286 4.02 2.50 0.43
N PRO A 287 4.35 2.57 -0.88
CA PRO A 287 4.82 1.42 -1.64
C PRO A 287 6.09 0.84 -1.00
N PRO A 288 6.26 -0.50 -1.04
CA PRO A 288 7.37 -1.17 -0.38
C PRO A 288 8.73 -0.67 -0.89
N ALA A 289 9.73 -0.68 -0.01
CA ALA A 289 11.09 -0.30 -0.38
C ALA A 289 11.61 -1.24 -1.48
N SER A 290 12.12 -0.66 -2.57
CA SER A 290 12.62 -1.41 -3.73
C SER A 290 14.00 -0.90 -4.14
N LEU A 291 14.85 -1.82 -4.59
CA LEU A 291 16.12 -1.48 -5.21
C LEU A 291 15.89 -1.17 -6.69
N PRO A 292 16.52 -0.13 -7.24
CA PRO A 292 16.45 0.14 -8.66
C PRO A 292 17.14 -0.98 -9.46
N ALA A 293 16.73 -1.21 -10.71
CA ALA A 293 17.46 -2.11 -11.58
C ALA A 293 18.87 -1.55 -11.86
N LEU A 294 19.90 -2.39 -11.70
CA LEU A 294 21.26 -2.08 -12.12
C LEU A 294 21.41 -2.30 -13.62
N ARG A 295 22.50 -1.77 -14.18
CA ARG A 295 22.84 -1.95 -15.60
C ARG A 295 24.23 -2.54 -15.76
N SER A 296 24.40 -3.43 -16.72
CA SER A 296 25.69 -3.99 -17.10
C SER A 296 26.46 -3.00 -17.99
N ALA A 297 27.63 -2.56 -17.53
CA ALA A 297 28.44 -1.52 -18.18
C ALA A 297 29.53 -2.07 -19.13
N GLY A 298 29.76 -3.38 -19.14
CA GLY A 298 30.94 -3.99 -19.77
C GLY A 298 32.00 -4.36 -18.73
N VAL A 299 33.27 -4.47 -19.11
CA VAL A 299 34.38 -4.56 -18.15
C VAL A 299 34.98 -3.17 -17.98
N VAL A 300 34.86 -2.61 -16.77
CA VAL A 300 35.33 -1.27 -16.42
C VAL A 300 36.62 -1.37 -15.63
N LEU A 301 37.67 -0.70 -16.08
CA LEU A 301 38.94 -0.54 -15.36
C LEU A 301 38.94 0.79 -14.62
N MET A 302 39.26 0.77 -13.33
CA MET A 302 39.27 1.95 -12.45
C MET A 302 40.61 2.09 -11.72
N ARG A 303 41.03 3.34 -11.47
CA ARG A 303 42.25 3.73 -10.76
C ARG A 303 41.88 4.30 -9.39
N ASN A 304 42.09 3.50 -8.35
CA ASN A 304 41.87 3.93 -6.97
C ASN A 304 42.89 5.00 -6.56
N GLY A 305 42.43 6.10 -5.95
CA GLY A 305 43.30 7.16 -5.45
C GLY A 305 43.86 8.08 -6.55
N LEU A 306 43.15 8.23 -7.66
CA LEU A 306 43.57 9.09 -8.78
C LEU A 306 43.73 10.57 -8.35
N ALA A 307 42.93 11.06 -7.40
CA ALA A 307 43.06 12.42 -6.87
C ALA A 307 44.46 12.69 -6.29
N ASP A 308 44.97 11.76 -5.48
CA ASP A 308 46.29 11.86 -4.86
C ASP A 308 47.41 11.71 -5.89
N ASP A 309 47.20 10.87 -6.91
CA ASP A 309 48.11 10.70 -8.05
C ASP A 309 48.26 12.01 -8.84
N LEU A 310 47.14 12.65 -9.19
CA LEU A 310 47.12 13.94 -9.90
C LEU A 310 47.75 15.07 -9.05
N ALA A 311 47.53 15.07 -7.74
CA ALA A 311 48.14 16.04 -6.83
C ALA A 311 49.67 15.86 -6.75
N THR A 312 50.16 14.62 -6.71
CA THR A 312 51.59 14.29 -6.74
C THR A 312 52.22 14.73 -8.07
N ARG A 313 51.61 14.40 -9.20
CA ARG A 313 52.07 14.83 -10.54
C ARG A 313 52.15 16.34 -10.66
N ARG A 314 51.17 17.06 -10.12
CA ARG A 314 51.15 18.52 -10.10
C ARG A 314 52.35 19.09 -9.33
N THR A 315 52.65 18.54 -8.14
CA THR A 315 53.81 18.95 -7.34
C THR A 315 55.11 18.72 -8.10
N ARG A 316 55.24 17.58 -8.78
CA ARG A 316 56.41 17.26 -9.62
C ARG A 316 56.55 18.20 -10.81
N ALA A 317 55.45 18.50 -11.50
CA ALA A 317 55.45 19.42 -12.64
C ALA A 317 55.86 20.85 -12.22
N ASN A 318 55.43 21.32 -11.04
CA ASN A 318 55.91 22.59 -10.48
C ASN A 318 57.42 22.55 -10.21
N ALA A 319 57.93 21.47 -9.60
CA ALA A 319 59.36 21.32 -9.33
C ALA A 319 60.20 21.32 -10.63
N VAL A 320 59.71 20.70 -11.71
CA VAL A 320 60.35 20.74 -13.04
C VAL A 320 60.37 22.16 -13.62
N ASN A 321 59.28 22.92 -13.48
CA ASN A 321 59.22 24.31 -13.94
C ASN A 321 60.11 25.26 -13.13
N GLU A 322 60.45 24.91 -11.88
CA GLU A 322 61.35 25.68 -11.01
C GLU A 322 62.84 25.32 -11.22
N ALA A 323 63.16 24.26 -11.98
CA ALA A 323 64.53 23.85 -12.26
C ALA A 323 65.29 24.91 -13.10
N PRO A 324 66.60 25.14 -12.85
CA PRO A 324 67.37 26.15 -13.60
C PRO A 324 67.49 25.88 -15.10
N SER A 325 67.45 24.61 -15.50
CA SER A 325 67.44 24.15 -16.88
C SER A 325 66.73 22.81 -17.00
N LEU A 326 66.34 22.41 -18.22
CA LEU A 326 65.74 21.09 -18.47
C LEU A 326 66.71 19.94 -18.16
N GLU A 327 68.02 20.15 -18.33
CA GLU A 327 69.04 19.15 -18.02
C GLU A 327 69.18 18.88 -16.52
N GLU A 328 68.97 19.90 -15.69
CA GLU A 328 69.05 19.83 -14.23
C GLU A 328 67.74 19.40 -13.56
N ALA A 329 66.65 19.31 -14.32
CA ALA A 329 65.38 18.80 -13.83
C ALA A 329 65.44 17.29 -13.50
N GLU A 330 64.51 16.81 -12.67
CA GLU A 330 64.39 15.38 -12.39
C GLU A 330 64.21 14.57 -13.69
N PRO A 331 64.89 13.42 -13.86
CA PRO A 331 64.73 12.60 -15.04
C PRO A 331 63.29 12.13 -15.25
N LEU A 332 62.82 12.20 -16.50
CA LEU A 332 61.51 11.70 -16.91
C LEU A 332 61.50 10.17 -16.85
N HIS A 333 60.44 9.58 -16.29
CA HIS A 333 60.25 8.13 -16.18
C HIS A 333 59.07 7.70 -17.05
N ALA A 334 58.75 6.39 -17.07
CA ALA A 334 57.68 5.85 -17.92
C ALA A 334 56.33 6.57 -17.80
N GLU A 335 55.96 7.04 -16.60
CA GLU A 335 54.71 7.78 -16.37
C GLU A 335 54.70 9.20 -16.95
N ASP A 336 55.87 9.84 -17.05
CA ASP A 336 56.04 11.18 -17.62
C ASP A 336 56.13 11.11 -19.15
N LEU A 337 56.63 9.98 -19.67
CA LEU A 337 56.80 9.69 -21.09
C LEU A 337 55.59 8.96 -21.71
N MET A 338 54.44 8.96 -21.04
CA MET A 338 53.21 8.29 -21.48
C MET A 338 52.30 9.23 -22.29
N LEU A 339 51.90 8.80 -23.49
CA LEU A 339 50.83 9.43 -24.28
C LEU A 339 49.44 8.91 -23.90
N GLY A 340 49.36 7.62 -23.58
CA GLY A 340 48.12 6.93 -23.24
C GLY A 340 48.34 5.43 -22.99
N LEU A 341 47.24 4.69 -22.96
CA LEU A 341 47.24 3.24 -22.76
C LEU A 341 46.65 2.51 -23.95
N ARG A 342 47.15 1.30 -24.19
CA ARG A 342 46.60 0.30 -25.08
C ARG A 342 46.09 -0.86 -24.25
N LEU A 343 44.78 -1.05 -24.23
CA LEU A 343 44.16 -2.14 -23.50
C LEU A 343 44.12 -3.39 -24.36
N ASP A 344 44.58 -4.49 -23.77
CA ASP A 344 44.43 -5.82 -24.31
C ASP A 344 43.50 -6.62 -23.41
N VAL A 345 42.71 -7.50 -24.02
CA VAL A 345 41.81 -8.41 -23.32
C VAL A 345 42.12 -9.85 -23.70
N ARG A 346 41.93 -10.75 -22.74
CA ARG A 346 42.06 -12.19 -22.96
C ARG A 346 40.99 -12.93 -22.18
N ARG A 347 40.30 -13.87 -22.83
CA ARG A 347 39.38 -14.78 -22.14
C ARG A 347 40.17 -15.71 -21.23
N ARG A 348 39.66 -16.04 -20.04
CA ARG A 348 40.27 -17.03 -19.16
C ARG A 348 40.48 -18.35 -19.90
N GLY A 349 41.73 -18.85 -19.91
CA GLY A 349 42.13 -20.07 -20.61
C GLY A 349 42.61 -19.87 -22.06
N ALA A 350 42.45 -18.68 -22.65
CA ALA A 350 43.07 -18.37 -23.95
C ALA A 350 44.57 -18.08 -23.77
N GLU A 351 45.38 -18.40 -24.77
CA GLU A 351 46.84 -18.18 -24.74
C GLU A 351 47.25 -16.79 -25.23
N THR A 352 46.45 -16.17 -26.10
CA THR A 352 46.80 -14.93 -26.80
C THR A 352 46.01 -13.71 -26.31
N TRP A 353 46.67 -12.57 -26.17
CA TRP A 353 46.03 -11.28 -25.92
C TRP A 353 45.40 -10.71 -27.20
N THR A 354 44.29 -10.00 -27.07
CA THR A 354 43.63 -9.26 -28.16
C THR A 354 43.66 -7.77 -27.84
N SER A 355 44.33 -6.97 -28.68
CA SER A 355 44.38 -5.51 -28.52
C SER A 355 43.03 -4.88 -28.87
N LEU A 356 42.49 -4.08 -27.95
CA LEU A 356 41.26 -3.32 -28.14
C LEU A 356 41.51 -1.99 -28.86
N ASN A 357 42.77 -1.62 -29.07
CA ASN A 357 43.16 -0.34 -29.65
C ASN A 357 43.65 -0.44 -31.10
N ARG A 358 43.61 -1.64 -31.69
CA ARG A 358 43.97 -1.89 -33.09
C ARG A 358 42.92 -1.27 -34.03
N ARG A 359 43.39 -0.59 -35.08
CA ARG A 359 42.55 0.08 -36.09
C ARG A 359 43.20 0.09 -37.47
N GLU A 360 42.38 0.04 -38.51
CA GLU A 360 42.79 0.46 -39.85
C GLU A 360 42.66 1.99 -39.92
N ALA A 361 43.74 2.69 -40.26
CA ALA A 361 43.77 4.14 -40.26
C ALA A 361 44.14 4.69 -41.63
N THR A 362 43.36 5.66 -42.12
CA THR A 362 43.73 6.46 -43.29
C THR A 362 43.78 7.93 -42.91
N TYR A 363 44.76 8.65 -43.46
CA TYR A 363 45.01 10.06 -43.18
C TYR A 363 45.15 10.84 -44.48
N ARG A 364 44.44 11.96 -44.60
CA ARG A 364 44.46 12.82 -45.79
C ARG A 364 44.58 14.28 -45.42
N VAL A 365 45.49 15.01 -46.06
CA VAL A 365 45.63 16.47 -45.90
C VAL A 365 45.67 17.16 -47.27
N GLY A 366 44.84 18.18 -47.47
CA GLY A 366 44.74 18.90 -48.74
C GLY A 366 44.45 17.99 -49.94
N GLY A 367 43.63 16.94 -49.76
CA GLY A 367 43.35 15.94 -50.78
C GLY A 367 44.46 14.90 -51.04
N ARG A 368 45.60 14.95 -50.35
CA ARG A 368 46.72 13.99 -50.46
C ARG A 368 46.70 12.98 -49.32
N ASP A 369 46.90 11.71 -49.65
CA ASP A 369 47.06 10.65 -48.65
C ASP A 369 48.45 10.72 -48.01
N LEU A 370 48.51 10.61 -46.69
CA LEU A 370 49.77 10.53 -45.94
C LEU A 370 50.21 9.07 -45.83
N PRO A 371 51.50 8.75 -46.05
CA PRO A 371 51.99 7.40 -45.90
C PRO A 371 51.96 6.95 -44.44
N GLY A 372 51.68 5.68 -44.19
CA GLY A 372 51.60 5.10 -42.86
C GLY A 372 51.33 3.60 -42.94
N PRO A 373 51.44 2.87 -41.81
CA PRO A 373 51.09 1.46 -41.79
C PRO A 373 49.58 1.28 -42.04
N PRO A 374 49.15 0.23 -42.77
CA PRO A 374 47.73 -0.02 -43.04
C PRO A 374 46.92 -0.33 -41.77
N GLU A 375 47.58 -0.87 -40.75
CA GLU A 375 47.03 -1.14 -39.43
C GLU A 375 47.93 -0.49 -38.37
N GLU A 376 47.34 0.26 -37.45
CA GLU A 376 48.04 0.87 -36.32
C GLU A 376 47.29 0.61 -35.00
N GLU A 377 47.90 0.99 -33.88
CA GLU A 377 47.26 0.97 -32.57
C GLU A 377 47.07 2.39 -32.03
N GLY A 378 45.81 2.76 -31.80
CA GLY A 378 45.46 3.97 -31.06
C GLY A 378 45.79 3.86 -29.57
N HIS A 379 45.28 4.79 -28.77
CA HIS A 379 45.42 4.78 -27.31
C HIS A 379 44.22 5.47 -26.66
N ILE A 380 43.97 5.12 -25.39
CA ILE A 380 43.07 5.86 -24.51
C ILE A 380 43.88 6.75 -23.57
N LYS A 381 43.28 7.84 -23.09
CA LYS A 381 43.94 8.73 -22.12
C LYS A 381 43.85 8.15 -20.72
N PHE A 382 45.00 8.08 -20.05
CA PHE A 382 45.09 7.51 -18.70
C PHE A 382 44.52 8.45 -17.63
N ASN A 383 44.80 9.74 -17.75
CA ASN A 383 44.47 10.77 -16.77
C ASN A 383 43.61 11.89 -17.39
N ALA A 384 42.54 11.50 -18.09
CA ALA A 384 41.67 12.47 -18.74
C ALA A 384 40.91 13.31 -17.69
N ALA A 385 40.85 14.62 -17.92
CA ALA A 385 40.02 15.54 -17.14
C ALA A 385 39.26 16.45 -18.11
N VAL A 386 38.00 16.73 -17.79
CA VAL A 386 37.13 17.60 -18.57
C VAL A 386 36.93 18.90 -17.80
N ARG A 387 37.04 20.03 -18.49
CA ARG A 387 36.70 21.35 -17.93
C ARG A 387 35.21 21.58 -18.14
N HIS A 388 34.47 21.78 -17.05
CA HIS A 388 33.03 22.02 -17.09
C HIS A 388 32.72 23.53 -17.26
N GLU A 389 31.43 23.88 -17.35
CA GLU A 389 30.99 25.26 -17.62
C GLU A 389 31.43 26.25 -16.53
N ASP A 390 31.46 25.76 -15.29
CA ASP A 390 31.95 26.47 -14.09
C ASP A 390 33.48 26.65 -14.05
N ASP A 391 34.18 26.26 -15.12
CA ASP A 391 35.63 26.33 -15.27
C ASP A 391 36.43 25.41 -14.34
N VAL A 392 35.76 24.47 -13.65
CA VAL A 392 36.39 23.47 -12.80
C VAL A 392 36.77 22.24 -13.63
N LEU A 393 37.99 21.74 -13.43
CA LEU A 393 38.43 20.46 -14.01
C LEU A 393 37.86 19.32 -13.17
N ARG A 394 37.14 18.41 -13.82
CA ARG A 394 36.62 17.18 -13.22
C ARG A 394 37.23 15.97 -13.93
N ALA A 395 37.61 14.97 -13.15
CA ALA A 395 38.11 13.68 -13.63
C ALA A 395 37.37 12.55 -12.92
N ASP A 396 37.54 11.33 -13.41
CA ASP A 396 36.92 10.13 -12.86
C ASP A 396 37.99 9.08 -12.61
N GLU A 397 37.81 8.25 -11.57
CA GLU A 397 38.66 7.08 -11.36
C GLU A 397 38.48 6.03 -12.47
N VAL A 398 37.40 6.06 -13.25
CA VAL A 398 37.23 5.20 -14.44
C VAL A 398 38.29 5.54 -15.49
N VAL A 399 39.15 4.56 -15.79
CA VAL A 399 40.19 4.65 -16.83
C VAL A 399 39.63 4.29 -18.19
N ALA A 400 38.90 3.17 -18.27
CA ALA A 400 38.30 2.70 -19.51
C ALA A 400 37.13 1.75 -19.27
N ARG A 401 36.28 1.62 -20.29
CA ARG A 401 35.14 0.70 -20.31
C ARG A 401 35.14 -0.08 -21.61
N TRP A 402 35.25 -1.40 -21.54
CA TRP A 402 35.16 -2.29 -22.69
C TRP A 402 33.81 -3.00 -22.75
N THR A 403 33.07 -2.79 -23.85
CA THR A 403 31.70 -3.30 -24.04
C THR A 403 31.60 -4.40 -25.12
N GLY A 404 32.72 -5.06 -25.43
CA GLY A 404 32.80 -5.99 -26.57
C GLY A 404 32.98 -5.28 -27.91
N TRP A 405 33.49 -4.06 -27.92
CA TRP A 405 33.83 -3.30 -29.13
C TRP A 405 35.25 -2.72 -29.04
N SER A 406 35.80 -2.27 -30.17
CA SER A 406 37.09 -1.57 -30.23
C SER A 406 37.05 -0.26 -29.43
N LEU A 407 38.15 0.08 -28.77
CA LEU A 407 38.38 1.35 -28.09
C LEU A 407 39.08 2.39 -28.99
N ALA A 408 39.46 2.01 -30.22
CA ALA A 408 40.17 2.88 -31.16
C ALA A 408 39.39 3.21 -32.44
N ALA A 409 38.21 2.64 -32.62
CA ALA A 409 37.32 2.92 -33.74
C ALA A 409 35.87 3.13 -33.25
N PRO A 410 35.10 4.03 -33.89
CA PRO A 410 33.70 4.27 -33.52
C PRO A 410 32.84 3.00 -33.68
N SER A 411 31.79 2.90 -32.88
CA SER A 411 30.84 1.80 -33.00
C SER A 411 29.95 1.96 -34.24
N SER A 412 29.90 0.93 -35.07
CA SER A 412 28.94 0.81 -36.18
C SER A 412 27.75 -0.08 -35.81
N ARG A 413 27.54 -0.35 -34.50
CA ARG A 413 26.41 -1.18 -34.05
C ARG A 413 25.07 -0.51 -34.45
N PRO A 414 24.07 -1.29 -34.92
CA PRO A 414 22.82 -0.74 -35.45
C PRO A 414 22.02 0.08 -34.43
N ASP A 415 22.05 -0.33 -33.16
CA ASP A 415 21.34 0.27 -32.02
C ASP A 415 22.08 1.47 -31.40
N ARG A 416 23.38 1.61 -31.68
CA ARG A 416 24.26 2.64 -31.11
C ARG A 416 24.96 3.46 -32.19
N ARG A 417 24.22 3.87 -33.23
CA ARG A 417 24.72 4.88 -34.19
C ARG A 417 24.97 6.20 -33.46
N GLY A 418 26.20 6.37 -32.98
CA GLY A 418 26.66 7.67 -32.50
C GLY A 418 26.65 8.66 -33.65
N SER A 419 26.21 9.90 -33.40
CA SER A 419 26.56 11.02 -34.26
C SER A 419 28.08 11.13 -34.26
N ALA A 420 28.72 11.15 -35.44
CA ALA A 420 30.12 11.50 -35.52
C ALA A 420 30.33 12.86 -34.81
N PRO A 421 31.28 12.97 -33.87
CA PRO A 421 31.51 14.24 -33.18
C PRO A 421 31.78 15.34 -34.22
N GLU A 422 31.19 16.51 -34.01
CA GLU A 422 31.40 17.66 -34.87
C GLU A 422 32.89 18.01 -34.85
N ARG A 423 33.57 17.81 -36.00
CA ARG A 423 35.01 18.02 -36.11
C ARG A 423 35.29 19.51 -36.00
N ALA A 424 36.37 19.87 -35.30
CA ALA A 424 36.81 21.26 -35.25
C ALA A 424 37.06 21.78 -36.69
N SER A 425 36.53 22.96 -37.01
CA SER A 425 36.79 23.61 -38.29
C SER A 425 38.26 24.03 -38.35
N LEU A 426 39.08 23.21 -39.02
CA LEU A 426 40.47 23.55 -39.31
C LEU A 426 40.55 24.51 -40.51
N PRO A 427 41.55 25.40 -40.58
CA PRO A 427 41.75 26.31 -41.71
C PRO A 427 42.30 25.60 -42.97
N PHE A 428 42.49 24.28 -42.92
CA PHE A 428 42.90 23.41 -44.00
C PHE A 428 42.06 22.12 -43.97
N ASP A 429 42.03 21.40 -45.10
CA ASP A 429 41.33 20.12 -45.23
C ASP A 429 42.18 18.99 -44.65
N PHE A 430 41.81 18.47 -43.48
CA PHE A 430 42.43 17.30 -42.87
C PHE A 430 41.36 16.30 -42.44
N ASP A 431 41.45 15.09 -42.98
CA ASP A 431 40.49 14.01 -42.78
C ASP A 431 41.22 12.73 -42.36
N TRP A 432 40.52 11.92 -41.56
CA TRP A 432 40.98 10.59 -41.16
C TRP A 432 39.78 9.65 -40.98
N THR A 433 39.99 8.38 -41.29
CA THR A 433 39.04 7.29 -41.00
C THR A 433 39.70 6.25 -40.11
N PHE A 434 38.93 5.74 -39.15
CA PHE A 434 39.34 4.64 -38.28
C PHE A 434 38.31 3.52 -38.38
N GLU A 435 38.74 2.36 -38.86
CA GLU A 435 37.90 1.18 -38.97
C GLU A 435 38.43 0.05 -38.09
N VAL A 436 37.52 -0.84 -37.68
CA VAL A 436 37.88 -2.04 -36.92
C VAL A 436 38.44 -3.08 -37.89
N PRO A 437 39.68 -3.60 -37.68
CA PRO A 437 40.23 -4.64 -38.54
C PRO A 437 39.35 -5.87 -38.50
N ARG A 438 39.10 -6.48 -39.66
CA ARG A 438 38.19 -7.63 -39.76
C ARG A 438 38.63 -8.79 -38.88
N GLY A 439 37.72 -9.34 -38.08
CA GLY A 439 37.98 -10.46 -37.17
C GLY A 439 38.74 -10.10 -35.89
N SER A 440 39.02 -8.82 -35.63
CA SER A 440 39.78 -8.40 -34.44
C SER A 440 38.95 -8.24 -33.15
N LEU A 441 37.61 -8.24 -33.24
CA LEU A 441 36.75 -8.07 -32.08
C LEU A 441 36.65 -9.34 -31.25
N LEU A 442 36.89 -9.22 -29.95
CA LEU A 442 36.61 -10.30 -29.00
C LEU A 442 35.17 -10.17 -28.47
N PRO A 443 34.37 -11.25 -28.47
CA PRO A 443 33.03 -11.20 -27.93
C PRO A 443 33.01 -11.05 -26.40
N LEU A 444 32.17 -10.14 -25.90
CA LEU A 444 31.87 -10.00 -24.47
C LEU A 444 30.63 -10.85 -24.12
N ARG A 445 30.76 -11.80 -23.20
CA ARG A 445 29.74 -12.79 -22.89
C ARG A 445 29.50 -12.91 -21.38
N PHE A 446 28.24 -12.98 -20.98
CA PHE A 446 27.88 -13.25 -19.59
C PHE A 446 28.40 -14.62 -19.14
N GLY A 447 28.72 -14.75 -17.85
CA GLY A 447 29.31 -15.96 -17.27
C GLY A 447 30.77 -16.22 -17.68
N THR A 448 31.34 -15.41 -18.57
CA THR A 448 32.73 -15.56 -19.02
C THR A 448 33.68 -14.66 -18.21
N SER A 449 34.81 -15.23 -17.78
CA SER A 449 35.88 -14.47 -17.13
C SER A 449 36.93 -13.97 -18.12
N TYR A 450 37.38 -12.74 -17.91
CA TYR A 450 38.37 -12.03 -18.73
C TYR A 450 39.54 -11.52 -17.88
N HIS A 451 40.71 -11.40 -18.49
CA HIS A 451 41.84 -10.65 -17.96
C HIS A 451 42.06 -9.41 -18.82
N LEU A 452 42.44 -8.31 -18.20
CA LEU A 452 42.89 -7.10 -18.87
C LEU A 452 44.39 -6.91 -18.67
N ARG A 453 45.05 -6.35 -19.68
CA ARG A 453 46.40 -5.82 -19.63
C ARG A 453 46.38 -4.41 -20.22
N ALA A 454 47.18 -3.49 -19.69
CA ALA A 454 47.36 -2.18 -20.28
C ALA A 454 48.84 -1.97 -20.64
N ARG A 455 49.14 -1.86 -21.94
CA ARG A 455 50.46 -1.48 -22.43
C ARG A 455 50.55 0.04 -22.51
N VAL A 456 51.72 0.59 -22.22
CA VAL A 456 51.96 2.04 -22.35
C VAL A 456 52.16 2.39 -23.82
N ALA A 457 51.37 3.34 -24.32
CA ALA A 457 51.72 4.09 -25.52
C ALA A 457 52.58 5.26 -25.08
N ASP A 458 53.86 5.24 -25.44
CA ASP A 458 54.80 6.31 -25.12
C ASP A 458 54.49 7.60 -25.91
N LEU A 459 55.17 8.69 -25.55
CA LEU A 459 55.01 10.01 -26.14
C LEU A 459 55.29 10.07 -27.66
N ALA A 460 55.99 9.08 -28.21
CA ALA A 460 56.26 8.90 -29.64
C ALA A 460 55.25 7.96 -30.34
N GLY A 461 54.21 7.51 -29.61
CA GLY A 461 53.19 6.59 -30.09
C GLY A 461 53.66 5.14 -30.23
N THR A 462 54.80 4.79 -29.66
CA THR A 462 55.35 3.43 -29.65
C THR A 462 55.18 2.78 -28.27
N GLY A 463 55.73 1.59 -28.07
CA GLY A 463 55.64 0.87 -26.81
C GLY A 463 55.83 -0.63 -27.00
N VAL A 464 55.44 -1.40 -25.99
CA VAL A 464 55.41 -2.87 -26.04
C VAL A 464 54.45 -3.32 -27.15
N VAL A 465 54.83 -4.31 -27.95
CA VAL A 465 54.02 -4.83 -29.07
C VAL A 465 52.81 -5.65 -28.57
N PRO A 466 51.70 -5.72 -29.32
CA PRO A 466 50.52 -6.48 -28.88
C PRO A 466 50.75 -7.98 -28.75
N GLU A 467 51.68 -8.55 -29.53
CA GLU A 467 52.07 -9.96 -29.52
C GLU A 467 52.90 -10.37 -28.28
N ASP A 468 53.27 -9.41 -27.42
CA ASP A 468 54.02 -9.69 -26.21
C ASP A 468 53.26 -10.71 -25.33
N PRO A 469 53.90 -11.81 -24.89
CA PRO A 469 53.22 -12.91 -24.21
C PRO A 469 53.00 -12.67 -22.70
N ASP A 470 53.56 -11.59 -22.14
CA ASP A 470 53.50 -11.34 -20.70
C ASP A 470 52.07 -11.20 -20.19
N SER A 471 51.79 -11.90 -19.09
CA SER A 471 50.53 -11.84 -18.38
C SER A 471 50.69 -11.59 -16.88
N THR A 472 51.90 -11.26 -16.42
CA THR A 472 52.22 -11.10 -14.99
C THR A 472 51.62 -9.83 -14.40
N HIS A 473 51.47 -8.78 -15.21
CA HIS A 473 50.96 -7.47 -14.82
C HIS A 473 49.48 -7.24 -15.17
N GLY A 474 48.75 -8.30 -15.51
CA GLY A 474 47.33 -8.23 -15.83
C GLY A 474 46.43 -8.19 -14.60
N THR A 475 45.15 -7.87 -14.80
CA THR A 475 44.14 -7.95 -13.73
C THR A 475 43.95 -9.40 -13.27
N PRO A 476 43.47 -9.61 -12.03
CA PRO A 476 42.75 -10.83 -11.69
C PRO A 476 41.61 -11.11 -12.70
N ALA A 477 41.13 -12.36 -12.74
CA ALA A 477 40.04 -12.73 -13.65
C ALA A 477 38.74 -11.99 -13.25
N VAL A 478 38.15 -11.26 -14.19
CA VAL A 478 36.90 -10.52 -14.01
C VAL A 478 35.79 -11.27 -14.74
N THR A 479 34.80 -11.78 -14.00
CA THR A 479 33.63 -12.43 -14.60
C THR A 479 32.62 -11.38 -15.03
N TYR A 480 32.27 -11.37 -16.32
CA TYR A 480 31.22 -10.49 -16.83
C TYR A 480 29.84 -11.08 -16.50
N VAL A 481 29.02 -10.32 -15.80
CA VAL A 481 27.70 -10.75 -15.31
C VAL A 481 26.62 -9.72 -15.68
N ARG A 482 25.40 -10.21 -15.78
CA ARG A 482 24.19 -9.44 -16.02
C ARG A 482 23.70 -8.85 -14.72
N HIS A 483 23.58 -7.52 -14.67
CA HIS A 483 23.10 -6.79 -13.48
C HIS A 483 21.60 -6.49 -13.56
N GLU A 484 21.03 -6.49 -14.76
CA GLU A 484 19.61 -6.36 -15.00
C GLU A 484 18.86 -7.63 -14.58
N PRO A 485 17.72 -7.53 -13.87
CA PRO A 485 16.87 -8.69 -13.61
C PRO A 485 16.25 -9.24 -14.91
N VAL A 486 15.77 -10.48 -14.86
CA VAL A 486 14.88 -11.04 -15.89
C VAL A 486 13.46 -10.59 -15.58
N LEU A 487 12.87 -9.79 -16.46
CA LEU A 487 11.54 -9.21 -16.26
C LEU A 487 10.46 -10.31 -16.11
N PRO A 488 9.35 -10.04 -15.42
CA PRO A 488 8.21 -10.94 -15.39
C PRO A 488 7.59 -11.08 -16.79
N PRO A 489 6.81 -12.14 -17.05
CA PRO A 489 6.10 -12.31 -18.31
C PRO A 489 5.23 -11.10 -18.65
N THR A 490 5.18 -10.75 -19.94
CA THR A 490 4.30 -9.67 -20.39
C THR A 490 2.86 -10.13 -20.34
N VAL A 491 2.02 -9.38 -19.63
CA VAL A 491 0.57 -9.65 -19.51
C VAL A 491 -0.17 -8.71 -20.45
N THR A 492 -0.93 -9.28 -21.38
CA THR A 492 -1.70 -8.51 -22.37
C THR A 492 -3.12 -9.07 -22.52
N LEU A 493 -3.98 -8.27 -23.16
CA LEU A 493 -5.28 -8.76 -23.62
C LEU A 493 -5.09 -9.57 -24.90
N ALA A 494 -6.03 -10.48 -25.18
CA ALA A 494 -6.06 -11.17 -26.46
C ALA A 494 -6.21 -10.17 -27.61
N GLU A 495 -5.63 -10.49 -28.77
CA GLU A 495 -5.69 -9.62 -29.96
C GLU A 495 -7.13 -9.21 -30.28
N GLY A 496 -7.33 -7.93 -30.60
CA GLY A 496 -8.64 -7.36 -30.90
C GLY A 496 -9.51 -6.99 -29.69
N HIS A 497 -9.02 -7.13 -28.45
CA HIS A 497 -9.72 -6.67 -27.23
C HIS A 497 -9.17 -5.32 -26.74
N ASP A 498 -10.07 -4.38 -26.44
CA ASP A 498 -9.72 -3.06 -25.91
C ASP A 498 -9.76 -3.07 -24.37
N PRO A 499 -8.79 -2.45 -23.66
CA PRO A 499 -8.84 -2.29 -22.21
C PRO A 499 -10.12 -1.62 -21.66
N THR A 500 -10.77 -0.79 -22.47
CA THR A 500 -12.05 -0.14 -22.13
C THR A 500 -13.23 -1.11 -22.09
N ASP A 501 -13.10 -2.29 -22.70
CA ASP A 501 -14.13 -3.34 -22.76
C ASP A 501 -14.07 -4.33 -21.59
N LEU A 502 -13.26 -4.09 -20.56
CA LEU A 502 -13.12 -5.02 -19.41
C LEU A 502 -14.22 -4.86 -18.33
N GLY A 503 -15.10 -3.87 -18.51
CA GLY A 503 -16.17 -3.55 -17.57
C GLY A 503 -15.67 -2.95 -16.23
N PRO A 504 -16.59 -2.58 -15.33
CA PRO A 504 -16.27 -1.87 -14.09
C PRO A 504 -15.29 -2.65 -13.20
N GLY A 505 -14.22 -1.97 -12.76
CA GLY A 505 -13.17 -2.55 -11.94
C GLY A 505 -12.20 -3.48 -12.67
N GLY A 506 -12.42 -3.79 -13.96
CA GLY A 506 -11.49 -4.57 -14.76
C GLY A 506 -10.30 -3.76 -15.26
N SER A 507 -9.12 -4.38 -15.28
CA SER A 507 -7.89 -3.84 -15.86
C SER A 507 -7.02 -4.99 -16.37
N VAL A 508 -5.92 -4.74 -17.09
CA VAL A 508 -4.97 -5.81 -17.47
C VAL A 508 -4.56 -6.66 -16.26
N ASP A 509 -4.43 -6.04 -15.09
CA ASP A 509 -3.99 -6.69 -13.86
C ASP A 509 -5.13 -7.20 -12.96
N HIS A 510 -6.39 -6.92 -13.30
CA HIS A 510 -7.56 -7.31 -12.51
C HIS A 510 -8.62 -8.03 -13.37
N LEU A 511 -8.69 -9.35 -13.19
CA LEU A 511 -9.65 -10.22 -13.87
C LEU A 511 -10.90 -10.39 -13.01
N VAL A 512 -12.08 -10.22 -13.62
CA VAL A 512 -13.36 -10.27 -12.91
C VAL A 512 -14.35 -11.13 -13.68
N VAL A 513 -14.85 -12.18 -13.03
CA VAL A 513 -15.99 -12.97 -13.52
C VAL A 513 -17.22 -12.68 -12.65
N ARG A 514 -18.39 -12.56 -13.31
CA ARG A 514 -19.69 -12.25 -12.70
C ARG A 514 -20.71 -13.29 -13.17
N SER A 515 -20.85 -14.39 -12.45
CA SER A 515 -21.75 -15.48 -12.87
C SER A 515 -23.25 -15.09 -12.79
N ASP A 516 -23.58 -14.09 -11.96
CA ASP A 516 -24.93 -13.55 -11.75
C ASP A 516 -25.26 -12.32 -12.61
N ALA A 517 -24.36 -11.92 -13.51
CA ALA A 517 -24.51 -10.78 -14.40
C ALA A 517 -23.92 -11.06 -15.80
N PRO A 518 -24.54 -11.96 -16.59
CA PRO A 518 -24.02 -12.37 -17.90
C PRO A 518 -24.04 -11.27 -18.97
N ASP A 519 -24.69 -10.13 -18.69
CA ASP A 519 -24.77 -8.95 -19.57
C ASP A 519 -23.52 -8.05 -19.51
N TYR A 520 -22.55 -8.38 -18.66
CA TYR A 520 -21.29 -7.66 -18.54
C TYR A 520 -20.28 -8.11 -19.60
N PRO A 521 -19.39 -7.20 -20.04
CA PRO A 521 -18.27 -7.58 -20.89
C PRO A 521 -17.37 -8.65 -20.27
N ALA A 522 -16.76 -9.47 -21.13
CA ALA A 522 -15.88 -10.54 -20.73
C ALA A 522 -14.54 -9.99 -20.17
N ASN A 523 -14.23 -10.30 -18.91
CA ASN A 523 -12.94 -9.97 -18.29
C ASN A 523 -12.30 -11.20 -17.63
N HIS A 524 -12.17 -12.28 -18.41
CA HIS A 524 -11.80 -13.58 -17.88
C HIS A 524 -10.50 -14.16 -18.47
N ALA A 525 -9.81 -13.48 -19.39
CA ALA A 525 -8.63 -14.05 -20.04
C ALA A 525 -7.49 -13.05 -20.27
N ARG A 526 -6.24 -13.51 -20.15
CA ARG A 526 -5.01 -12.77 -20.50
C ARG A 526 -4.07 -13.65 -21.32
N VAL A 527 -3.29 -13.01 -22.17
CA VAL A 527 -2.17 -13.64 -22.89
C VAL A 527 -0.89 -13.31 -22.13
N LEU A 528 -0.15 -14.36 -21.76
CA LEU A 528 1.15 -14.29 -21.11
C LEU A 528 2.22 -14.59 -22.16
N ALA A 529 3.14 -13.66 -22.39
CA ALA A 529 4.25 -13.82 -23.32
C ALA A 529 5.60 -13.74 -22.60
N ALA A 530 6.61 -14.39 -23.16
CA ALA A 530 7.97 -14.30 -22.66
C ALA A 530 8.43 -12.82 -22.59
N PRO A 531 9.11 -12.40 -21.51
CA PRO A 531 9.61 -11.04 -21.40
C PRO A 531 10.57 -10.72 -22.54
N LEU A 532 10.51 -9.51 -23.09
CA LEU A 532 11.45 -9.07 -24.12
C LEU A 532 12.75 -8.55 -23.51
N THR A 533 13.83 -8.65 -24.27
CA THR A 533 15.17 -8.17 -23.91
C THR A 533 15.80 -7.33 -25.03
N THR A 534 16.94 -6.69 -24.74
CA THR A 534 17.68 -5.88 -25.72
C THR A 534 18.56 -6.73 -26.62
N LEU A 535 18.92 -6.19 -27.79
CA LEU A 535 19.89 -6.81 -28.71
C LEU A 535 21.21 -7.14 -28.00
N ASP A 536 21.73 -6.19 -27.20
CA ASP A 536 22.96 -6.37 -26.42
C ASP A 536 22.87 -7.56 -25.45
N ILE A 537 21.77 -7.70 -24.70
CA ILE A 537 21.61 -8.81 -23.74
C ILE A 537 21.55 -10.15 -24.48
N ALA A 538 20.79 -10.23 -25.58
CA ALA A 538 20.73 -11.46 -26.40
C ALA A 538 22.11 -11.83 -26.98
N GLU A 539 22.87 -10.85 -27.49
CA GLU A 539 24.24 -11.04 -27.99
C GLU A 539 25.19 -11.51 -26.87
N GLN A 540 25.12 -10.89 -25.69
CA GLN A 540 25.97 -11.21 -24.54
C GLN A 540 25.65 -12.58 -23.92
N HIS A 541 24.43 -13.09 -24.10
CA HIS A 541 24.11 -14.49 -23.80
C HIS A 541 24.59 -15.49 -24.88
N GLY A 542 25.17 -15.01 -25.99
CA GLY A 542 25.69 -15.84 -27.08
C GLY A 542 24.62 -16.34 -28.05
N MET A 543 23.41 -15.77 -27.99
CA MET A 543 22.28 -16.23 -28.81
C MET A 543 22.39 -15.82 -30.29
N LEU A 544 23.37 -14.96 -30.61
CA LEU A 544 23.56 -14.35 -31.93
C LEU A 544 24.98 -14.61 -32.48
N ASP A 545 25.64 -15.69 -32.04
CA ASP A 545 27.03 -16.01 -32.42
C ASP A 545 27.15 -16.61 -33.84
N GLY A 546 26.04 -16.94 -34.49
CA GLY A 546 26.02 -17.46 -35.85
C GLY A 546 26.28 -16.39 -36.93
N SER A 547 26.70 -16.83 -38.12
CA SER A 547 26.93 -15.96 -39.29
C SER A 547 25.98 -16.27 -40.45
N ASP A 548 24.94 -17.06 -40.19
CA ASP A 548 23.97 -17.52 -41.17
C ASP A 548 22.78 -16.55 -41.30
N SER A 549 21.95 -16.77 -42.33
CA SER A 549 20.75 -15.96 -42.57
C SER A 549 19.76 -16.02 -41.41
N THR A 550 19.72 -17.11 -40.65
CA THR A 550 18.87 -17.28 -39.47
C THR A 550 19.27 -16.31 -38.37
N THR A 551 20.56 -16.28 -37.99
CA THR A 551 21.08 -15.35 -36.99
C THR A 551 20.87 -13.90 -37.41
N PHE A 552 21.10 -13.59 -38.69
CA PHE A 552 20.82 -12.26 -39.21
C PHE A 552 19.33 -11.89 -39.12
N GLY A 553 18.44 -12.84 -39.39
CA GLY A 553 17.00 -12.68 -39.18
C GLY A 553 16.62 -12.38 -37.72
N HIS A 554 17.28 -13.03 -36.75
CA HIS A 554 17.09 -12.73 -35.33
C HIS A 554 17.53 -11.31 -34.96
N VAL A 555 18.65 -10.82 -35.52
CA VAL A 555 19.11 -9.44 -35.31
C VAL A 555 18.11 -8.44 -35.86
N LEU A 556 17.57 -8.65 -37.07
CA LEU A 556 16.55 -7.77 -37.64
C LEU A 556 15.28 -7.75 -36.77
N ARG A 557 14.81 -8.93 -36.34
CA ARG A 557 13.66 -9.03 -35.42
C ARG A 557 13.90 -8.32 -34.10
N ALA A 558 15.11 -8.41 -33.54
CA ALA A 558 15.46 -7.71 -32.30
C ALA A 558 15.34 -6.19 -32.46
N LEU A 559 15.72 -5.64 -33.61
CA LEU A 559 15.66 -4.21 -33.91
C LEU A 559 14.23 -3.72 -34.21
N GLU A 560 13.36 -4.58 -34.75
CA GLU A 560 11.99 -4.22 -35.11
C GLU A 560 10.99 -4.42 -33.95
N THR A 561 11.02 -5.59 -33.30
CA THR A 561 10.00 -6.00 -32.32
C THR A 561 10.57 -6.48 -30.99
N GLY A 562 11.90 -6.58 -30.86
CA GLY A 562 12.57 -7.22 -29.72
C GLY A 562 12.63 -8.75 -29.82
N LEU A 563 13.39 -9.36 -28.91
CA LEU A 563 13.52 -10.82 -28.76
C LEU A 563 13.14 -11.23 -27.33
N PRO A 564 12.60 -12.45 -27.12
CA PRO A 564 12.39 -12.96 -25.77
C PRO A 564 13.72 -13.13 -25.04
N ASP A 565 13.71 -12.86 -23.74
CA ASP A 565 14.88 -13.00 -22.89
C ASP A 565 15.33 -14.47 -22.84
N PRO A 566 16.55 -14.80 -23.30
CA PRO A 566 17.00 -16.19 -23.36
C PRO A 566 17.17 -16.83 -21.97
N ALA A 567 17.27 -16.02 -20.92
CA ALA A 567 17.34 -16.51 -19.55
C ALA A 567 15.97 -16.95 -19.01
N ALA A 568 14.84 -16.50 -19.59
CA ALA A 568 13.50 -16.81 -19.13
C ALA A 568 12.99 -18.14 -19.72
N GLU A 569 13.04 -19.22 -18.96
CA GLU A 569 12.57 -20.55 -19.41
C GLU A 569 11.04 -20.69 -19.33
N GLY A 570 10.41 -19.96 -18.43
CA GLY A 570 8.96 -20.01 -18.25
C GLY A 570 8.45 -19.03 -17.21
N ILE A 571 7.24 -19.29 -16.75
CA ILE A 571 6.55 -18.46 -15.76
C ILE A 571 6.55 -19.17 -14.41
N THR A 572 6.89 -18.49 -13.33
CA THR A 572 6.52 -18.91 -11.98
C THR A 572 5.24 -18.17 -11.57
N LEU A 573 4.16 -18.92 -11.40
CA LEU A 573 2.88 -18.44 -10.87
C LEU A 573 2.80 -18.85 -9.42
N PHE A 574 2.69 -17.90 -8.50
CA PHE A 574 2.52 -18.24 -7.10
C PHE A 574 1.46 -17.38 -6.41
N PRO A 575 0.63 -17.97 -5.55
CA PRO A 575 -0.35 -17.21 -4.80
C PRO A 575 0.32 -16.31 -3.79
N VAL A 576 -0.23 -15.10 -3.66
CA VAL A 576 0.10 -14.16 -2.58
C VAL A 576 -0.91 -14.38 -1.45
N PRO A 577 -0.48 -14.81 -0.24
CA PRO A 577 -1.38 -15.02 0.89
C PRO A 577 -2.04 -13.70 1.31
N GLU A 578 -3.37 -13.67 1.33
CA GLU A 578 -4.18 -12.57 1.82
C GLU A 578 -5.25 -13.10 2.79
N PRO A 579 -5.76 -12.29 3.73
CA PRO A 579 -6.90 -12.69 4.56
C PRO A 579 -8.08 -13.16 3.72
N GLY A 580 -8.53 -14.40 3.93
CA GLY A 580 -9.64 -15.02 3.20
C GLY A 580 -9.36 -15.42 1.75
N SER A 581 -8.10 -15.37 1.28
CA SER A 581 -7.70 -15.94 -0.02
C SER A 581 -7.66 -17.47 0.01
N LEU A 582 -7.71 -18.09 -1.17
CA LEU A 582 -7.60 -19.54 -1.32
C LEU A 582 -6.15 -20.02 -1.19
N ASP A 583 -5.98 -21.22 -0.63
CA ASP A 583 -4.70 -21.93 -0.70
C ASP A 583 -4.49 -22.47 -2.12
N ALA A 584 -3.44 -21.98 -2.79
CA ALA A 584 -3.02 -22.47 -4.10
C ALA A 584 -1.56 -22.94 -4.05
N ARG A 585 -1.15 -23.74 -5.04
CA ARG A 585 0.25 -24.16 -5.20
C ARG A 585 0.96 -23.26 -6.20
N THR A 586 2.27 -23.14 -6.04
CA THR A 586 3.13 -22.54 -7.06
C THR A 586 3.17 -23.45 -8.29
N GLU A 587 3.00 -22.88 -9.47
CA GLU A 587 3.05 -23.58 -10.76
C GLU A 587 4.16 -22.96 -11.63
N GLN A 588 4.86 -23.80 -12.41
CA GLN A 588 5.99 -23.36 -13.24
C GLN A 588 5.88 -23.82 -14.70
N PRO A 589 4.90 -23.34 -15.49
CA PRO A 589 4.79 -23.71 -16.89
C PRO A 589 5.93 -23.09 -17.73
N GLY A 590 6.75 -23.94 -18.35
CA GLY A 590 7.80 -23.56 -19.32
C GLY A 590 7.24 -23.06 -20.65
N TRP A 591 7.94 -22.15 -21.32
CA TRP A 591 7.59 -21.71 -22.68
C TRP A 591 7.72 -22.87 -23.68
N ALA A 592 6.80 -22.97 -24.64
CA ALA A 592 6.89 -23.97 -25.70
C ALA A 592 7.54 -23.37 -26.95
N GLY A 593 8.27 -24.18 -27.73
CA GLY A 593 9.00 -23.73 -28.93
C GLY A 593 10.51 -23.57 -28.71
N GLU A 594 11.26 -23.38 -29.78
CA GLU A 594 12.68 -23.05 -29.71
C GLU A 594 12.87 -21.54 -29.64
N TRP A 595 13.87 -21.05 -28.91
CA TRP A 595 14.19 -19.63 -28.89
C TRP A 595 14.58 -19.18 -30.32
N PRO A 596 14.08 -18.03 -30.83
CA PRO A 596 13.29 -16.98 -30.16
C PRO A 596 11.75 -17.09 -30.33
N ASP A 597 11.22 -18.25 -30.71
CA ASP A 597 9.81 -18.48 -31.02
C ASP A 597 9.02 -19.10 -29.85
N ALA A 598 9.18 -18.50 -28.67
CA ALA A 598 8.43 -18.89 -27.47
C ALA A 598 6.91 -18.66 -27.67
N ALA A 599 6.12 -19.72 -27.62
CA ALA A 599 4.68 -19.67 -27.76
C ALA A 599 4.02 -19.04 -26.51
N PRO A 600 3.10 -18.07 -26.67
CA PRO A 600 2.41 -17.45 -25.55
C PRO A 600 1.46 -18.44 -24.86
N LYS A 601 1.14 -18.16 -23.59
CA LYS A 601 0.20 -18.92 -22.77
C LYS A 601 -1.06 -18.10 -22.53
N THR A 602 -2.18 -18.78 -22.26
CA THR A 602 -3.43 -18.12 -21.89
C THR A 602 -3.72 -18.33 -20.41
N LEU A 603 -3.91 -17.25 -19.65
CA LEU A 603 -4.46 -17.29 -18.31
C LEU A 603 -5.98 -17.09 -18.40
N THR A 604 -6.78 -18.01 -17.85
CA THR A 604 -8.25 -17.92 -17.87
C THR A 604 -8.83 -18.03 -16.46
N LEU A 605 -9.72 -17.10 -16.11
CA LEU A 605 -10.56 -17.11 -14.91
C LEU A 605 -11.89 -17.80 -15.22
N GLU A 606 -12.22 -18.84 -14.47
CA GLU A 606 -13.44 -19.63 -14.62
C GLU A 606 -14.28 -19.57 -13.35
N ALA A 607 -15.57 -19.27 -13.50
CA ALA A 607 -16.53 -19.42 -12.40
C ALA A 607 -16.86 -20.91 -12.19
N VAL A 608 -16.76 -21.36 -10.95
CA VAL A 608 -17.27 -22.66 -10.50
C VAL A 608 -18.35 -22.46 -9.43
N GLU A 609 -19.17 -23.47 -9.18
CA GLU A 609 -20.26 -23.37 -8.18
C GLU A 609 -19.76 -23.54 -6.74
N VAL A 610 -18.71 -24.35 -6.55
CA VAL A 610 -18.11 -24.70 -5.26
C VAL A 610 -16.61 -24.48 -5.28
N THR A 611 -16.03 -24.16 -4.13
CA THR A 611 -14.59 -23.96 -3.94
C THR A 611 -13.82 -25.13 -4.54
N ALA A 612 -12.88 -24.83 -5.43
CA ALA A 612 -12.07 -25.86 -6.06
C ALA A 612 -10.92 -26.30 -5.14
N ASP A 613 -10.71 -27.61 -4.98
CA ASP A 613 -9.55 -28.16 -4.22
C ASP A 613 -8.19 -27.68 -4.76
N GLN A 614 -8.14 -27.34 -6.04
CA GLN A 614 -6.99 -26.75 -6.71
C GLN A 614 -7.48 -25.56 -7.56
N PRO A 615 -7.40 -24.33 -7.02
CA PRO A 615 -7.91 -23.16 -7.70
C PRO A 615 -7.09 -22.82 -8.94
N VAL A 616 -5.78 -23.08 -8.94
CA VAL A 616 -4.92 -22.94 -10.13
C VAL A 616 -4.65 -24.31 -10.73
N ARG A 617 -4.85 -24.47 -12.05
CA ARG A 617 -4.50 -25.68 -12.79
C ARG A 617 -3.92 -25.36 -14.16
N LEU A 618 -2.89 -26.10 -14.53
CA LEU A 618 -2.39 -26.15 -15.90
C LEU A 618 -3.17 -27.19 -16.72
N ASP A 619 -3.42 -26.88 -17.99
CA ASP A 619 -3.85 -27.91 -18.93
C ASP A 619 -2.70 -28.91 -19.22
N PRO A 620 -2.96 -30.08 -19.83
CA PRO A 620 -1.94 -31.09 -20.07
C PRO A 620 -0.74 -30.61 -20.91
N THR A 621 -0.94 -29.57 -21.73
CA THR A 621 0.12 -28.98 -22.55
C THR A 621 0.88 -27.85 -21.84
N GLY A 622 0.35 -27.34 -20.73
CA GLY A 622 0.84 -26.15 -20.03
C GLY A 622 0.61 -24.84 -20.80
N ALA A 623 -0.14 -24.84 -21.90
CA ALA A 623 -0.46 -23.66 -22.69
C ALA A 623 -1.57 -22.79 -22.06
N VAL A 624 -2.42 -23.38 -21.21
CA VAL A 624 -3.52 -22.70 -20.54
C VAL A 624 -3.42 -22.84 -19.03
N VAL A 625 -3.34 -21.71 -18.34
CA VAL A 625 -3.43 -21.59 -16.89
C VAL A 625 -4.87 -21.28 -16.52
N ARG A 626 -5.59 -22.22 -15.90
CA ARG A 626 -6.98 -22.05 -15.46
C ARG A 626 -7.01 -21.70 -13.98
N VAL A 627 -7.62 -20.57 -13.64
CA VAL A 627 -7.94 -20.17 -12.27
C VAL A 627 -9.43 -20.33 -12.06
N ARG A 628 -9.85 -21.15 -11.11
CA ARG A 628 -11.24 -21.48 -10.83
C ARG A 628 -11.65 -20.94 -9.47
N LEU A 629 -12.61 -20.04 -9.48
CA LEU A 629 -13.10 -19.36 -8.27
C LEU A 629 -14.61 -19.60 -8.11
N ALA A 630 -15.03 -19.98 -6.92
CA ALA A 630 -16.42 -20.02 -6.50
C ALA A 630 -16.94 -18.60 -6.19
N PRO A 631 -18.26 -18.40 -6.06
CA PRO A 631 -18.82 -17.07 -5.82
C PRO A 631 -18.16 -16.40 -4.60
N ALA A 632 -17.84 -15.11 -4.73
CA ALA A 632 -17.18 -14.28 -3.71
C ALA A 632 -15.71 -14.62 -3.36
N GLU A 633 -15.11 -15.61 -4.02
CA GLU A 633 -13.69 -15.92 -3.88
C GLU A 633 -12.80 -14.94 -4.65
N GLN A 634 -11.58 -14.79 -4.16
CA GLN A 634 -10.53 -13.97 -4.76
C GLN A 634 -9.19 -14.70 -4.62
N LEU A 635 -8.33 -14.53 -5.61
CA LEU A 635 -6.95 -15.01 -5.60
C LEU A 635 -6.04 -13.97 -6.24
N THR A 636 -4.96 -13.61 -5.54
CA THR A 636 -3.87 -12.79 -6.12
C THR A 636 -2.73 -13.72 -6.52
N LEU A 637 -2.31 -13.65 -7.77
CA LEU A 637 -1.19 -14.41 -8.32
C LEU A 637 -0.05 -13.47 -8.66
N ALA A 638 1.13 -13.73 -8.10
CA ALA A 638 2.36 -13.10 -8.50
C ALA A 638 3.03 -13.91 -9.63
N LEU A 639 3.39 -13.21 -10.70
CA LEU A 639 4.01 -13.76 -11.91
C LEU A 639 5.45 -13.29 -11.97
N SER A 640 6.39 -14.22 -12.05
CA SER A 640 7.80 -13.94 -12.33
C SER A 640 8.34 -14.92 -13.37
N SER A 641 9.58 -14.73 -13.82
CA SER A 641 10.24 -15.61 -14.76
C SER A 641 11.20 -16.53 -14.01
N PHE A 642 11.02 -17.86 -14.13
CA PHE A 642 12.07 -18.78 -13.70
C PHE A 642 13.14 -18.92 -14.79
N LEU A 643 14.36 -19.18 -14.33
CA LEU A 643 15.52 -19.15 -15.19
C LEU A 643 15.77 -20.52 -15.84
N LYS A 644 16.31 -20.46 -17.06
CA LYS A 644 16.85 -21.62 -17.74
C LYS A 644 18.09 -22.14 -17.02
N ASP A 645 18.22 -23.47 -16.92
CA ASP A 645 19.39 -24.10 -16.33
C ASP A 645 20.70 -23.59 -16.98
N GLY A 646 21.67 -23.21 -16.13
CA GLY A 646 22.96 -22.65 -16.54
C GLY A 646 23.00 -21.12 -16.67
N PHE A 647 21.85 -20.45 -16.77
CA PHE A 647 21.78 -18.99 -16.86
C PHE A 647 21.87 -18.28 -15.50
N ASP A 648 21.68 -18.98 -14.37
CA ASP A 648 21.82 -18.38 -13.04
C ASP A 648 23.21 -17.80 -12.81
N SER A 649 24.25 -18.52 -13.25
CA SER A 649 25.65 -18.06 -13.18
C SER A 649 25.93 -16.81 -14.02
N HIS A 650 25.02 -16.44 -14.94
CA HIS A 650 25.14 -15.21 -15.73
C HIS A 650 24.67 -13.98 -14.94
N LEU A 651 23.80 -14.10 -13.93
CA LEU A 651 23.25 -12.96 -13.19
C LEU A 651 24.13 -12.59 -11.99
N ALA A 652 24.31 -11.30 -11.73
CA ALA A 652 25.10 -10.78 -10.61
C ALA A 652 24.58 -11.25 -9.24
N VAL A 653 23.25 -11.37 -9.09
CA VAL A 653 22.61 -11.85 -7.85
C VAL A 653 23.08 -13.25 -7.43
N HIS A 654 23.43 -14.11 -8.39
CA HIS A 654 23.98 -15.44 -8.08
C HIS A 654 25.34 -15.31 -7.38
N HIS A 655 26.19 -14.38 -7.81
CA HIS A 655 27.54 -14.18 -7.27
C HIS A 655 27.57 -13.43 -5.94
N TRP A 656 26.52 -12.68 -5.61
CA TRP A 656 26.40 -12.02 -4.31
C TRP A 656 25.86 -12.90 -3.19
N ARG A 657 25.20 -14.02 -3.52
CA ARG A 657 24.62 -14.94 -2.53
C ARG A 657 25.69 -15.79 -1.88
N SER A 658 25.57 -16.00 -0.58
CA SER A 658 26.51 -16.79 0.24
C SER A 658 26.00 -18.19 0.63
N GLY A 659 24.83 -18.61 0.10
CA GLY A 659 24.16 -19.88 0.44
C GLY A 659 24.55 -21.08 -0.44
N SER A 660 24.33 -22.30 0.08
CA SER A 660 24.54 -23.57 -0.64
C SER A 660 23.50 -23.76 -1.76
N PRO A 661 23.83 -24.40 -2.90
CA PRO A 661 22.89 -24.70 -3.99
C PRO A 661 21.65 -25.51 -3.58
N ASP A 662 21.72 -26.22 -2.44
CA ASP A 662 20.71 -27.21 -2.01
C ASP A 662 19.39 -26.62 -1.48
N ASP A 663 19.29 -25.30 -1.24
CA ASP A 663 18.09 -24.64 -0.67
C ASP A 663 16.98 -24.33 -1.70
N GLY A 664 16.86 -25.12 -2.77
CA GLY A 664 15.83 -24.93 -3.81
C GLY A 664 15.99 -23.65 -4.64
N ASN A 665 17.22 -23.11 -4.69
CA ASN A 665 17.69 -21.89 -5.37
C ASN A 665 16.58 -20.91 -5.83
N PRO A 666 16.23 -19.90 -5.00
CA PRO A 666 15.17 -18.93 -5.33
C PRO A 666 15.48 -18.05 -6.56
N VAL A 667 16.74 -17.99 -7.00
CA VAL A 667 17.12 -17.30 -8.25
C VAL A 667 16.67 -18.13 -9.46
N LEU A 668 16.95 -19.43 -9.47
CA LEU A 668 16.57 -20.34 -10.55
C LEU A 668 15.05 -20.47 -10.68
N ASN A 669 14.34 -20.64 -9.57
CA ASN A 669 12.88 -20.81 -9.61
C ASN A 669 12.11 -19.48 -9.79
N GLY A 670 12.80 -18.35 -10.01
CA GLY A 670 12.18 -17.04 -10.25
C GLY A 670 11.56 -16.39 -9.01
N ARG A 671 11.83 -16.88 -7.79
CA ARG A 671 11.25 -16.37 -6.53
C ARG A 671 12.05 -15.24 -5.88
N HIS A 672 13.28 -14.99 -6.35
CA HIS A 672 14.13 -13.94 -5.79
C HIS A 672 13.83 -12.58 -6.46
N PRO A 673 13.41 -11.53 -5.71
CA PRO A 673 13.01 -10.25 -6.31
C PRO A 673 14.07 -9.56 -7.17
N MET A 674 15.36 -9.73 -6.82
CA MET A 674 16.48 -9.19 -7.62
C MET A 674 16.82 -10.01 -8.87
N ALA A 675 16.38 -11.26 -8.96
CA ALA A 675 16.61 -12.11 -10.13
C ALA A 675 15.46 -11.96 -11.13
N SER A 676 14.23 -12.05 -10.62
CA SER A 676 13.01 -11.78 -11.39
C SER A 676 11.98 -11.11 -10.48
N PRO A 677 11.74 -9.79 -10.63
CA PRO A 677 10.70 -9.11 -9.88
C PRO A 677 9.33 -9.65 -10.30
N ALA A 678 8.42 -9.77 -9.35
CA ALA A 678 7.08 -10.29 -9.60
C ALA A 678 6.10 -9.20 -10.05
N HIS A 679 5.19 -9.56 -10.94
CA HIS A 679 4.04 -8.77 -11.37
C HIS A 679 2.75 -9.41 -10.85
N GLU A 680 1.93 -8.67 -10.10
CA GLU A 680 0.74 -9.22 -9.44
C GLU A 680 -0.52 -9.08 -10.30
N LEU A 681 -1.32 -10.14 -10.36
CA LEU A 681 -2.64 -10.17 -10.96
C LEU A 681 -3.68 -10.56 -9.91
N THR A 682 -4.74 -9.76 -9.77
CA THR A 682 -5.88 -10.08 -8.91
C THR A 682 -6.99 -10.72 -9.73
N LEU A 683 -7.51 -11.85 -9.28
CA LEU A 683 -8.61 -12.57 -9.91
C LEU A 683 -9.79 -12.66 -8.93
N VAL A 684 -10.99 -12.26 -9.38
CA VAL A 684 -12.17 -12.15 -8.52
C VAL A 684 -13.40 -12.78 -9.17
N HIS A 685 -14.11 -13.61 -8.42
CA HIS A 685 -15.49 -13.98 -8.75
C HIS A 685 -16.45 -13.06 -7.98
N ALA A 686 -16.88 -11.99 -8.64
CA ALA A 686 -17.73 -10.98 -8.05
C ALA A 686 -19.19 -11.43 -8.02
N VAL A 687 -19.91 -11.05 -6.96
CA VAL A 687 -21.35 -11.31 -6.80
C VAL A 687 -22.11 -10.04 -6.44
N ARG A 688 -23.29 -9.83 -7.03
CA ARG A 688 -24.18 -8.71 -6.69
C ARG A 688 -24.64 -8.83 -5.25
N ARG A 689 -25.17 -9.99 -4.86
CA ARG A 689 -25.74 -10.21 -3.52
C ARG A 689 -24.78 -10.95 -2.61
N PRO A 690 -24.67 -10.57 -1.31
CA PRO A 690 -23.99 -11.41 -0.33
C PRO A 690 -24.55 -12.84 -0.33
N LEU A 691 -23.67 -13.84 -0.17
CA LEU A 691 -24.04 -15.25 -0.31
C LEU A 691 -24.90 -15.79 0.84
N ALA A 692 -24.87 -15.13 1.99
CA ALA A 692 -25.70 -15.45 3.13
C ALA A 692 -26.60 -14.27 3.49
N VAL A 693 -27.83 -14.60 3.86
CA VAL A 693 -28.73 -13.66 4.53
C VAL A 693 -28.32 -13.62 6.01
N PRO A 694 -28.11 -12.43 6.61
CA PRO A 694 -27.81 -12.34 8.03
C PRO A 694 -28.86 -13.08 8.88
N SER A 695 -28.47 -13.64 10.01
CA SER A 695 -29.35 -14.41 10.87
C SER A 695 -28.89 -14.39 12.33
N GLY A 696 -29.75 -14.87 13.23
CA GLY A 696 -29.48 -14.93 14.66
C GLY A 696 -30.40 -14.00 15.45
N ALA A 697 -29.96 -13.61 16.65
CA ALA A 697 -30.68 -12.71 17.54
C ALA A 697 -29.71 -11.73 18.19
N LEU A 698 -30.24 -10.60 18.66
CA LEU A 698 -29.50 -9.58 19.39
C LEU A 698 -30.08 -9.47 20.80
N GLN A 699 -29.27 -9.80 21.81
CA GLN A 699 -29.68 -9.69 23.21
C GLN A 699 -29.22 -8.34 23.78
N PRO A 700 -30.14 -7.41 24.09
CA PRO A 700 -29.76 -6.12 24.65
C PRO A 700 -29.29 -6.25 26.10
N GLN A 701 -28.15 -5.65 26.40
CA GLN A 701 -27.58 -5.52 27.73
C GLN A 701 -27.42 -4.05 28.06
N ARG A 702 -27.94 -3.64 29.22
CA ARG A 702 -27.91 -2.24 29.66
C ARG A 702 -27.27 -2.12 31.04
N ARG A 703 -26.87 -0.90 31.39
CA ARG A 703 -26.36 -0.54 32.72
C ARG A 703 -27.36 0.37 33.43
N PRO A 704 -27.42 0.33 34.79
CA PRO A 704 -28.21 1.29 35.57
C PRO A 704 -28.00 2.73 35.10
N ASP A 705 -29.10 3.47 34.97
CA ASP A 705 -29.18 4.86 34.50
C ASP A 705 -28.57 5.17 33.11
N GLY A 706 -28.09 4.15 32.37
CA GLY A 706 -27.51 4.32 31.05
C GLY A 706 -28.56 4.57 29.97
N THR A 707 -28.20 5.30 28.91
CA THR A 707 -29.07 5.62 27.76
C THR A 707 -28.88 4.71 26.54
N SER A 708 -27.98 3.73 26.63
CA SER A 708 -27.62 2.83 25.54
C SER A 708 -27.85 1.37 25.88
N ALA A 709 -27.85 0.53 24.85
CA ALA A 709 -27.89 -0.91 24.94
C ALA A 709 -26.75 -1.51 24.12
N VAL A 710 -25.92 -2.33 24.77
CA VAL A 710 -24.96 -3.19 24.08
C VAL A 710 -25.72 -4.39 23.55
N LEU A 711 -25.64 -4.68 22.25
CA LEU A 711 -26.37 -5.75 21.61
C LEU A 711 -25.46 -6.96 21.46
N ALA A 712 -25.62 -7.95 22.34
CA ALA A 712 -24.85 -9.19 22.28
C ALA A 712 -25.44 -10.11 21.18
N PRO A 713 -24.68 -10.45 20.13
CA PRO A 713 -25.19 -11.30 19.06
C PRO A 713 -25.24 -12.77 19.49
N SER A 714 -26.24 -13.51 19.03
CA SER A 714 -26.39 -14.95 19.32
C SER A 714 -25.38 -15.84 18.58
N SER A 715 -24.73 -15.31 17.55
CA SER A 715 -23.60 -15.93 16.85
C SER A 715 -22.54 -14.87 16.53
N PRO A 716 -21.24 -15.21 16.50
CA PRO A 716 -20.17 -14.21 16.41
C PRO A 716 -20.24 -13.27 15.20
N LEU A 717 -20.78 -13.74 14.06
CA LEU A 717 -20.87 -12.96 12.82
C LEU A 717 -22.32 -12.80 12.30
N LEU A 718 -23.33 -13.14 13.11
CA LEU A 718 -24.75 -13.06 12.72
C LEU A 718 -25.06 -13.73 11.37
N GLY A 719 -24.45 -14.89 11.13
CA GLY A 719 -24.63 -15.66 9.88
C GLY A 719 -24.20 -14.95 8.59
N VAL A 720 -23.49 -13.82 8.68
CA VAL A 720 -22.95 -13.12 7.52
C VAL A 720 -21.86 -13.97 6.85
N HIS A 721 -21.80 -13.97 5.52
CA HIS A 721 -20.68 -14.57 4.79
C HIS A 721 -19.59 -13.51 4.59
N ALA A 722 -18.49 -13.62 5.34
CA ALA A 722 -17.43 -12.61 5.39
C ALA A 722 -16.85 -12.29 4.00
N ASN A 723 -16.58 -13.31 3.18
CA ASN A 723 -15.96 -13.13 1.87
C ASN A 723 -16.88 -12.47 0.83
N SER A 724 -18.19 -12.35 1.06
CA SER A 724 -19.10 -11.63 0.15
C SER A 724 -19.59 -10.28 0.68
N THR A 725 -19.37 -10.01 1.97
CA THR A 725 -19.96 -8.86 2.67
C THR A 725 -18.84 -7.90 3.07
N VAL A 726 -18.97 -6.61 2.74
CA VAL A 726 -18.03 -5.57 3.20
C VAL A 726 -18.52 -4.85 4.45
N GLN A 727 -19.83 -4.80 4.62
CA GLN A 727 -20.47 -4.02 5.68
C GLN A 727 -21.78 -4.66 6.11
N LEU A 728 -22.01 -4.70 7.42
CA LEU A 728 -23.28 -5.04 8.05
C LEU A 728 -23.89 -3.76 8.64
N GLN A 729 -25.03 -3.33 8.11
CA GLN A 729 -25.79 -2.21 8.64
C GLN A 729 -26.87 -2.72 9.59
N VAL A 730 -26.93 -2.16 10.79
CA VAL A 730 -27.95 -2.46 11.79
C VAL A 730 -28.88 -1.26 11.90
N THR A 731 -30.17 -1.49 11.70
CA THR A 731 -31.22 -0.50 11.92
C THR A 731 -32.26 -1.04 12.89
N ALA A 732 -33.03 -0.14 13.50
CA ALA A 732 -34.03 -0.48 14.50
C ALA A 732 -35.40 0.12 14.15
N ALA A 733 -36.44 -0.56 14.61
CA ALA A 733 -37.82 -0.10 14.57
C ALA A 733 -38.50 -0.38 15.91
N TRP A 734 -39.28 0.58 16.41
CA TRP A 734 -40.06 0.47 17.64
C TRP A 734 -41.23 1.45 17.61
N THR A 735 -42.15 1.34 18.58
CA THR A 735 -43.20 2.36 18.78
C THR A 735 -42.81 3.23 19.97
N GLU A 736 -42.65 4.53 19.74
CA GLU A 736 -42.46 5.49 20.82
C GLU A 736 -43.81 5.76 21.49
N VAL A 737 -43.86 5.60 22.82
CA VAL A 737 -45.07 5.82 23.62
C VAL A 737 -44.82 7.04 24.50
N ASP A 738 -45.47 8.15 24.16
CA ASP A 738 -45.45 9.38 24.93
C ASP A 738 -46.87 9.64 25.43
N ASP A 739 -47.15 9.23 26.68
CA ASP A 739 -48.46 9.35 27.29
C ASP A 739 -49.57 8.61 26.51
N ASP A 740 -50.50 9.32 25.86
CA ASP A 740 -51.57 8.76 25.03
C ASP A 740 -51.21 8.67 23.53
N VAL A 741 -50.03 9.16 23.13
CA VAL A 741 -49.58 9.17 21.73
C VAL A 741 -48.62 8.03 21.46
N ARG A 742 -48.90 7.27 20.39
CA ARG A 742 -48.04 6.18 19.88
C ARG A 742 -47.48 6.56 18.52
N THR A 743 -46.17 6.70 18.42
CA THR A 743 -45.48 7.12 17.19
C THR A 743 -44.56 6.01 16.70
N PRO A 744 -44.82 5.38 15.53
CA PRO A 744 -43.91 4.38 14.98
C PRO A 744 -42.58 5.04 14.56
N ARG A 745 -41.48 4.41 14.95
CA ARG A 745 -40.11 4.73 14.51
C ARG A 745 -39.62 3.54 13.69
N SER A 746 -39.17 3.79 12.46
CA SER A 746 -38.69 2.75 11.56
C SER A 746 -37.40 3.19 10.89
N GLY A 747 -36.48 2.26 10.65
CA GLY A 747 -35.22 2.52 9.94
C GLY A 747 -34.25 3.42 10.73
N ALA A 748 -34.38 3.49 12.05
CA ALA A 748 -33.45 4.25 12.88
C ALA A 748 -32.06 3.59 12.79
N LYS A 749 -31.05 4.36 12.39
CA LYS A 749 -29.68 3.85 12.26
C LYS A 749 -29.11 3.51 13.63
N VAL A 750 -28.67 2.27 13.80
CA VAL A 750 -27.97 1.81 15.02
C VAL A 750 -26.47 1.92 14.79
N GLN A 751 -25.94 1.13 13.87
CA GLN A 751 -24.50 1.07 13.62
C GLN A 751 -24.19 0.44 12.26
N ASP A 752 -23.08 0.87 11.66
CA ASP A 752 -22.48 0.22 10.49
C ASP A 752 -21.20 -0.50 10.94
N VAL A 753 -21.08 -1.78 10.64
CA VAL A 753 -19.92 -2.60 10.99
C VAL A 753 -19.21 -3.07 9.73
N LEU A 754 -17.91 -2.78 9.61
CA LEU A 754 -17.08 -3.30 8.52
C LEU A 754 -16.77 -4.78 8.75
N ILE A 755 -16.77 -5.54 7.67
CA ILE A 755 -16.49 -6.99 7.66
C ILE A 755 -15.30 -7.24 6.73
N ASP A 756 -14.19 -7.66 7.31
CA ASP A 756 -13.00 -8.00 6.55
C ASP A 756 -13.13 -9.42 5.98
N ARG A 757 -12.33 -9.73 4.93
CA ARG A 757 -12.29 -11.10 4.39
C ARG A 757 -11.76 -12.06 5.46
N GLY A 758 -12.38 -13.24 5.55
CA GLY A 758 -11.99 -14.26 6.51
C GLY A 758 -12.36 -13.98 7.98
N ASP A 759 -13.06 -12.87 8.29
CA ASP A 759 -13.56 -12.64 9.66
C ASP A 759 -14.49 -13.79 10.10
N ASP A 760 -14.29 -14.26 11.33
CA ASP A 760 -15.12 -15.27 11.99
C ASP A 760 -16.04 -14.67 13.07
N ALA A 761 -15.81 -13.40 13.46
CA ALA A 761 -16.59 -12.64 14.42
C ALA A 761 -16.62 -11.14 14.09
N LEU A 762 -17.65 -10.44 14.58
CA LEU A 762 -17.72 -8.98 14.48
C LEU A 762 -16.59 -8.34 15.30
N ARG A 763 -15.76 -7.51 14.67
CA ARG A 763 -14.67 -6.77 15.34
C ARG A 763 -15.18 -5.63 16.22
N ALA A 764 -16.38 -5.13 15.94
CA ALA A 764 -17.01 -4.04 16.68
C ALA A 764 -18.09 -4.58 17.63
N VAL A 765 -18.13 -4.02 18.85
CA VAL A 765 -19.26 -4.20 19.76
C VAL A 765 -20.44 -3.41 19.19
N LEU A 766 -21.60 -4.07 19.06
CA LEU A 766 -22.83 -3.43 18.62
C LEU A 766 -23.44 -2.62 19.76
N VAL A 767 -23.67 -1.33 19.54
CA VAL A 767 -24.27 -0.42 20.53
C VAL A 767 -25.42 0.36 19.92
N HIS A 768 -26.57 0.35 20.58
CA HIS A 768 -27.73 1.17 20.24
C HIS A 768 -27.89 2.29 21.27
N GLU A 769 -27.67 3.52 20.82
CA GLU A 769 -27.98 4.73 21.60
C GLU A 769 -29.47 5.09 21.47
N LEU A 770 -30.20 4.99 22.59
CA LEU A 770 -31.65 5.26 22.65
C LEU A 770 -31.95 6.70 23.09
N GLY A 771 -30.99 7.35 23.76
CA GLY A 771 -31.10 8.72 24.25
C GLY A 771 -31.84 8.89 25.58
N ASP A 772 -32.44 7.82 26.11
CA ASP A 772 -33.13 7.82 27.41
C ASP A 772 -33.08 6.45 28.12
N THR A 773 -33.76 6.37 29.26
CA THR A 773 -33.76 5.22 30.16
C THR A 773 -35.01 4.35 30.05
N ARG A 774 -35.89 4.60 29.05
CA ARG A 774 -37.20 3.95 28.90
C ARG A 774 -37.10 2.53 28.32
N HIS A 775 -38.06 1.69 28.69
CA HIS A 775 -38.28 0.38 28.08
C HIS A 775 -38.92 0.51 26.69
N ARG A 776 -38.46 -0.33 25.75
CA ARG A 776 -39.00 -0.44 24.38
C ARG A 776 -38.99 -1.89 23.91
N GLN A 777 -39.99 -2.25 23.10
CA GLN A 777 -39.91 -3.42 22.22
C GLN A 777 -39.28 -2.99 20.89
N VAL A 778 -38.07 -3.48 20.61
CA VAL A 778 -37.27 -3.05 19.45
C VAL A 778 -37.06 -4.21 18.50
N ALA A 779 -37.49 -4.06 17.26
CA ALA A 779 -37.14 -4.96 16.16
C ALA A 779 -35.90 -4.44 15.45
N TYR A 780 -34.90 -5.30 15.23
CA TYR A 780 -33.68 -4.94 14.52
C TYR A 780 -33.71 -5.51 13.09
N THR A 781 -33.23 -4.73 12.13
CA THR A 781 -33.02 -5.16 10.75
C THR A 781 -31.53 -5.16 10.44
N LEU A 782 -31.03 -6.31 10.01
CA LEU A 782 -29.66 -6.53 9.58
C LEU A 782 -29.60 -6.44 8.05
N THR A 783 -28.79 -5.53 7.52
CA THR A 783 -28.57 -5.40 6.07
C THR A 783 -27.10 -5.66 5.76
N ALA A 784 -26.80 -6.81 5.18
CA ALA A 784 -25.46 -7.11 4.67
C ALA A 784 -25.30 -6.50 3.27
N VAL A 785 -24.18 -5.79 3.06
CA VAL A 785 -23.86 -5.10 1.81
C VAL A 785 -22.74 -5.83 1.08
N SER A 786 -22.94 -6.09 -0.22
CA SER A 786 -21.94 -6.77 -1.05
C SER A 786 -20.65 -5.98 -1.17
N ARG A 787 -19.53 -6.67 -1.00
CA ARG A 787 -18.20 -6.08 -1.19
C ARG A 787 -17.88 -5.73 -2.63
N PHE A 788 -18.62 -6.30 -3.57
CA PHE A 788 -18.29 -6.21 -4.99
C PHE A 788 -18.99 -5.07 -5.69
N ARG A 789 -19.75 -4.20 -4.99
CA ARG A 789 -20.50 -3.09 -5.59
C ARG A 789 -19.68 -2.23 -6.56
N HIS A 790 -18.39 -2.04 -6.30
CA HIS A 790 -17.48 -1.26 -7.14
C HIS A 790 -17.08 -1.96 -8.47
N LEU A 791 -17.36 -3.26 -8.61
CA LEU A 791 -17.13 -4.07 -9.81
C LEU A 791 -18.36 -4.15 -10.73
N TYR A 792 -19.41 -3.39 -10.42
CA TYR A 792 -20.65 -3.27 -11.19
C TYR A 792 -20.87 -1.82 -11.62
N ARG A 793 -21.77 -1.61 -12.59
CA ARG A 793 -22.12 -0.29 -13.12
C ARG A 793 -22.75 0.55 -12.00
N PRO A 794 -22.40 1.84 -11.88
CA PRO A 794 -22.82 2.67 -10.77
C PRO A 794 -24.33 2.99 -10.76
N ASP A 795 -25.01 2.88 -11.91
CA ASP A 795 -26.43 3.13 -12.13
C ASP A 795 -27.35 1.94 -11.77
N GLU A 796 -26.79 0.77 -11.46
CA GLU A 796 -27.60 -0.35 -10.96
C GLU A 796 -28.20 -0.06 -9.58
N ASP A 797 -29.40 -0.58 -9.35
CA ASP A 797 -30.15 -0.40 -8.11
C ASP A 797 -29.40 -0.99 -6.90
N ALA A 798 -29.14 -0.15 -5.90
CA ALA A 798 -28.45 -0.53 -4.67
C ALA A 798 -29.15 -1.68 -3.91
N ALA A 799 -30.47 -1.84 -4.07
CA ALA A 799 -31.21 -2.95 -3.48
C ALA A 799 -30.79 -4.33 -4.03
N GLN A 800 -30.16 -4.38 -5.21
CA GLN A 800 -29.60 -5.61 -5.76
C GLN A 800 -28.30 -6.05 -5.07
N PHE A 801 -27.68 -5.17 -4.28
CA PHE A 801 -26.38 -5.38 -3.64
C PHE A 801 -26.45 -5.67 -2.15
N VAL A 802 -27.66 -5.94 -1.63
CA VAL A 802 -27.88 -6.18 -0.22
C VAL A 802 -28.69 -7.45 0.03
N THR A 803 -28.47 -8.06 1.19
CA THR A 803 -29.39 -9.04 1.79
C THR A 803 -29.88 -8.51 3.12
N VAL A 804 -31.18 -8.60 3.35
CA VAL A 804 -31.86 -8.01 4.50
C VAL A 804 -32.49 -9.12 5.34
N ALA A 805 -32.32 -9.04 6.65
CA ALA A 805 -32.96 -9.91 7.62
C ALA A 805 -33.62 -9.10 8.73
N GLU A 806 -34.92 -9.27 8.91
CA GLU A 806 -35.65 -8.71 10.04
C GLU A 806 -35.60 -9.70 11.21
N LEU A 807 -35.10 -9.25 12.35
CA LEU A 807 -35.05 -10.04 13.56
C LEU A 807 -36.33 -9.84 14.37
N PRO A 808 -36.76 -10.85 15.15
CA PRO A 808 -37.86 -10.68 16.10
C PRO A 808 -37.62 -9.51 17.05
N ALA A 809 -38.70 -8.82 17.45
CA ALA A 809 -38.62 -7.76 18.43
C ALA A 809 -38.09 -8.30 19.77
N VAL A 810 -37.17 -7.55 20.37
CA VAL A 810 -36.59 -7.86 21.68
C VAL A 810 -36.93 -6.79 22.69
N SER A 811 -37.12 -7.23 23.93
CA SER A 811 -37.37 -6.35 25.07
C SER A 811 -36.09 -5.63 25.46
N VAL A 812 -36.05 -4.31 25.28
CA VAL A 812 -34.95 -3.46 25.75
C VAL A 812 -35.38 -2.84 27.08
N PRO A 813 -34.87 -3.31 28.24
CA PRO A 813 -35.41 -2.96 29.56
C PRO A 813 -35.19 -1.49 29.95
N ASN A 814 -36.03 -0.93 30.84
CA ASN A 814 -35.77 0.39 31.42
C ASN A 814 -34.57 0.33 32.38
N THR A 815 -33.78 1.41 32.44
CA THR A 815 -32.54 1.48 33.24
C THR A 815 -32.61 2.42 34.43
N ALA A 816 -33.60 3.32 34.47
CA ALA A 816 -33.83 4.22 35.59
C ALA A 816 -35.10 3.82 36.33
N ARG A 817 -35.11 4.06 37.64
CA ARG A 817 -36.28 3.83 38.49
C ARG A 817 -37.43 4.75 38.02
N PRO A 818 -38.66 4.22 37.85
CA PRO A 818 -39.82 5.03 37.52
C PRO A 818 -40.08 6.11 38.58
N ALA A 819 -40.63 7.25 38.16
CA ALA A 819 -41.09 8.28 39.08
C ALA A 819 -42.34 7.80 39.87
N PRO A 820 -42.57 8.25 41.12
CA PRO A 820 -43.74 7.86 41.89
C PRO A 820 -45.05 8.24 41.19
N PRO A 821 -46.11 7.42 41.28
CA PRO A 821 -47.41 7.76 40.71
C PRO A 821 -48.03 8.93 41.46
N VAL A 822 -48.61 9.88 40.72
CA VAL A 822 -49.37 10.99 41.29
C VAL A 822 -50.84 10.62 41.25
N ILE A 823 -51.40 10.32 42.41
CA ILE A 823 -52.80 9.90 42.57
C ILE A 823 -53.66 11.17 42.66
N HIS A 824 -54.64 11.29 41.76
CA HIS A 824 -55.60 12.38 41.81
C HIS A 824 -56.80 12.04 42.71
N ALA A 825 -57.34 10.84 42.54
CA ALA A 825 -58.44 10.34 43.36
C ALA A 825 -58.40 8.81 43.41
N THR A 826 -58.97 8.25 44.48
CA THR A 826 -59.31 6.83 44.56
C THR A 826 -60.77 6.74 44.91
N VAL A 827 -61.57 6.15 44.02
CA VAL A 827 -63.02 6.11 44.15
C VAL A 827 -63.51 4.66 44.11
N PRO A 828 -64.58 4.33 44.86
CA PRO A 828 -65.22 3.04 44.72
C PRO A 828 -65.76 2.88 43.29
N ALA A 829 -65.51 1.72 42.69
CA ALA A 829 -65.99 1.37 41.36
C ALA A 829 -66.70 0.02 41.42
N PHE A 830 -67.39 -0.34 40.34
CA PHE A 830 -67.99 -1.65 40.21
C PHE A 830 -68.05 -2.08 38.75
N ALA A 831 -68.09 -3.39 38.52
CA ALA A 831 -68.31 -3.98 37.21
C ALA A 831 -69.58 -4.82 37.22
N ASP A 832 -70.51 -4.53 36.31
CA ASP A 832 -71.76 -5.26 36.18
C ASP A 832 -71.67 -6.34 35.09
N THR A 833 -72.35 -7.46 35.31
CA THR A 833 -72.61 -8.49 34.31
C THR A 833 -74.07 -8.89 34.40
N SER A 834 -74.73 -9.09 33.27
CA SER A 834 -76.15 -9.47 33.22
C SER A 834 -76.34 -10.72 32.36
N GLN A 835 -77.18 -11.64 32.82
CA GLN A 835 -77.67 -12.79 32.09
C GLN A 835 -79.20 -12.74 32.13
N ASP A 836 -79.85 -12.92 30.99
CA ASP A 836 -81.31 -12.96 30.86
C ASP A 836 -81.69 -14.22 30.08
N GLU A 837 -82.33 -15.16 30.78
CA GLU A 837 -82.78 -16.42 30.20
C GLU A 837 -84.26 -16.65 30.56
N GLY A 838 -85.13 -16.61 29.55
CA GLY A 838 -86.51 -17.11 29.66
C GLY A 838 -87.38 -16.45 30.73
N GLY A 839 -87.14 -15.16 31.06
CA GLY A 839 -87.87 -14.43 32.09
C GLY A 839 -87.22 -14.44 33.46
N LEU A 840 -86.04 -15.05 33.61
CA LEU A 840 -85.17 -14.94 34.78
C LEU A 840 -83.98 -14.02 34.47
N LEU A 841 -84.00 -12.82 35.03
CA LEU A 841 -82.90 -11.86 34.93
C LEU A 841 -81.97 -12.02 36.12
N ARG A 842 -80.68 -12.26 35.86
CA ARG A 842 -79.62 -12.26 36.86
C ARG A 842 -78.58 -11.18 36.55
N ARG A 843 -78.45 -10.19 37.43
CA ARG A 843 -77.41 -9.16 37.37
C ARG A 843 -76.43 -9.36 38.51
N HIS A 844 -75.14 -9.41 38.20
CA HIS A 844 -74.07 -9.50 39.17
C HIS A 844 -73.22 -8.23 39.10
N ARG A 845 -73.27 -7.43 40.17
CA ARG A 845 -72.45 -6.24 40.39
C ARG A 845 -71.26 -6.60 41.28
N ARG A 846 -70.06 -6.53 40.73
CA ARG A 846 -68.80 -6.71 41.46
C ARG A 846 -68.34 -5.37 42.02
N GLY A 847 -68.56 -5.13 43.30
CA GLY A 847 -68.25 -3.88 44.00
C GLY A 847 -66.85 -3.84 44.62
N GLY A 848 -66.16 -4.98 44.73
CA GLY A 848 -64.78 -5.08 45.18
C GLY A 848 -63.76 -4.46 44.22
N LEU A 849 -63.97 -3.23 43.77
CA LEU A 849 -63.14 -2.53 42.79
C LEU A 849 -62.86 -1.10 43.27
N LEU A 850 -61.61 -0.68 43.21
CA LEU A 850 -61.22 0.72 43.40
C LEU A 850 -60.65 1.26 42.11
N ARG A 851 -61.25 2.35 41.61
CA ARG A 851 -60.68 3.10 40.49
C ARG A 851 -59.68 4.11 41.02
N VAL A 852 -58.44 3.99 40.60
CA VAL A 852 -57.36 4.93 40.91
C VAL A 852 -57.18 5.85 39.71
N GLU A 853 -57.49 7.13 39.87
CA GLU A 853 -57.24 8.16 38.85
C GLU A 853 -55.83 8.73 39.01
N LEU A 854 -55.08 8.78 37.91
CA LEU A 854 -53.66 9.10 37.85
C LEU A 854 -53.41 10.38 37.06
N ALA A 855 -52.43 11.18 37.47
CA ALA A 855 -52.00 12.34 36.70
C ALA A 855 -51.25 11.95 35.43
N ARG A 856 -51.45 12.73 34.36
CA ARG A 856 -50.64 12.68 33.14
C ARG A 856 -49.25 13.30 33.38
N PRO A 857 -48.20 12.87 32.65
CA PRO A 857 -48.19 11.80 31.65
C PRO A 857 -47.96 10.39 32.24
N TRP A 858 -48.46 9.37 31.54
CA TRP A 858 -48.20 7.95 31.81
C TRP A 858 -47.14 7.35 30.87
N PHE A 859 -46.69 6.12 31.15
CA PHE A 859 -45.59 5.44 30.42
C PHE A 859 -44.21 6.12 30.54
N LEU A 860 -43.90 6.71 31.69
CA LEU A 860 -42.65 7.44 31.90
C LEU A 860 -41.40 6.54 31.87
N SER A 861 -41.54 5.29 32.28
CA SER A 861 -40.52 4.25 32.20
C SER A 861 -40.58 3.46 30.88
N GLY A 862 -41.47 3.81 29.95
CA GLY A 862 -41.62 3.18 28.64
C GLY A 862 -42.89 2.33 28.51
N GLU A 863 -43.01 1.67 27.35
CA GLU A 863 -44.17 0.84 27.02
C GLU A 863 -44.37 -0.28 28.05
N GLY A 864 -45.63 -0.65 28.34
CA GLY A 864 -45.94 -1.71 29.30
C GLY A 864 -45.85 -1.30 30.77
N GLU A 865 -45.66 -0.01 31.08
CA GLU A 865 -45.76 0.51 32.45
C GLU A 865 -47.16 0.32 33.04
N GLN A 866 -47.21 -0.29 34.21
CA GLN A 866 -48.42 -0.61 34.97
C GLN A 866 -48.47 0.16 36.30
N LEU A 867 -49.66 0.24 36.90
CA LEU A 867 -49.80 0.61 38.30
C LEU A 867 -49.57 -0.64 39.16
N GLY A 868 -48.49 -0.66 39.93
CA GLY A 868 -48.18 -1.74 40.87
C GLY A 868 -48.87 -1.52 42.21
N VAL A 869 -49.60 -2.53 42.71
CA VAL A 869 -50.14 -2.55 44.06
C VAL A 869 -49.22 -3.36 44.97
N VAL A 870 -48.62 -2.71 45.97
CA VAL A 870 -47.70 -3.32 46.93
C VAL A 870 -48.53 -3.97 48.04
N VAL A 871 -48.75 -5.27 47.90
CA VAL A 871 -49.78 -6.03 48.62
C VAL A 871 -49.63 -5.91 50.14
N GLU A 872 -48.46 -6.24 50.68
CA GLU A 872 -48.20 -6.29 52.12
C GLU A 872 -48.16 -4.91 52.79
N ARG A 873 -48.29 -3.84 51.99
CA ARG A 873 -48.35 -2.45 52.47
C ARG A 873 -49.74 -1.84 52.35
N CYS A 874 -50.69 -2.56 51.77
CA CYS A 874 -52.08 -2.17 51.71
C CYS A 874 -52.77 -2.46 53.05
N GLU A 875 -53.54 -1.51 53.55
CA GLU A 875 -54.24 -1.61 54.83
C GLU A 875 -55.72 -1.89 54.58
N ILE A 876 -56.28 -2.82 55.35
CA ILE A 876 -57.72 -3.11 55.37
C ILE A 876 -58.27 -2.93 56.79
N GLY A 877 -59.42 -2.27 56.86
CA GLY A 877 -60.17 -2.08 58.09
C GLY A 877 -61.63 -2.41 57.86
N ARG A 878 -62.23 -3.14 58.79
CA ARG A 878 -63.68 -3.30 58.86
C ARG A 878 -64.35 -1.93 59.04
N ASP A 879 -65.55 -1.75 58.50
CA ASP A 879 -66.36 -0.57 58.81
C ASP A 879 -66.60 -0.49 60.33
N PRO A 880 -66.23 0.62 61.01
CA PRO A 880 -66.33 0.74 62.46
C PRO A 880 -67.77 0.82 62.97
N VAL A 881 -68.74 1.09 62.08
CA VAL A 881 -70.16 1.26 62.41
C VAL A 881 -70.90 -0.08 62.34
N TRP A 882 -70.56 -0.91 61.35
CA TRP A 882 -71.33 -2.10 61.01
C TRP A 882 -70.70 -3.40 61.52
N ASP A 883 -71.55 -4.31 62.02
CA ASP A 883 -71.16 -5.67 62.36
C ASP A 883 -71.08 -6.56 61.13
N THR A 884 -69.91 -7.15 60.92
CA THR A 884 -69.56 -7.96 59.75
C THR A 884 -68.49 -8.96 60.18
N PRO A 885 -68.31 -10.10 59.49
CA PRO A 885 -67.29 -11.07 59.86
C PRO A 885 -65.93 -10.41 60.14
N PRO A 886 -65.21 -10.84 61.21
CA PRO A 886 -63.95 -10.24 61.58
C PRO A 886 -62.90 -10.47 60.48
N LEU A 887 -62.12 -9.43 60.17
CA LEU A 887 -60.96 -9.54 59.28
C LEU A 887 -59.83 -10.26 60.02
N ALA A 888 -59.25 -11.29 59.40
CA ALA A 888 -58.19 -12.09 60.00
C ALA A 888 -56.87 -11.30 60.15
N ASP A 889 -56.59 -10.38 59.23
CA ASP A 889 -55.43 -9.48 59.23
C ASP A 889 -55.89 -8.06 58.81
N ARG A 890 -55.14 -7.03 59.21
CA ARG A 890 -55.34 -5.63 58.81
C ARG A 890 -54.46 -5.23 57.62
N VAL A 891 -53.73 -6.19 57.06
CA VAL A 891 -52.91 -6.07 55.86
C VAL A 891 -53.48 -7.01 54.79
N LEU A 892 -53.44 -6.59 53.53
CA LEU A 892 -53.87 -7.46 52.42
C LEU A 892 -52.84 -8.54 52.11
N SER A 893 -53.32 -9.68 51.62
CA SER A 893 -52.55 -10.78 51.07
C SER A 893 -52.69 -10.83 49.54
N ALA A 894 -51.84 -11.59 48.84
CA ALA A 894 -51.91 -11.61 47.38
C ALA A 894 -53.22 -12.23 46.86
N SER A 895 -53.82 -13.17 47.61
CA SER A 895 -55.13 -13.75 47.30
C SER A 895 -56.29 -12.76 47.44
N ASP A 896 -56.06 -11.61 48.09
CA ASP A 896 -57.07 -10.57 48.25
C ASP A 896 -57.27 -9.73 46.98
N LEU A 897 -56.30 -9.75 46.06
CA LEU A 897 -56.31 -8.99 44.82
C LEU A 897 -56.54 -9.92 43.61
N ALA A 898 -57.14 -9.38 42.55
CA ALA A 898 -57.13 -10.06 41.26
C ALA A 898 -55.81 -9.76 40.53
N GLY A 899 -55.12 -10.81 40.09
CA GLY A 899 -53.86 -10.70 39.36
C GLY A 899 -52.81 -11.68 39.89
N THR A 900 -51.67 -11.75 39.21
CA THR A 900 -50.54 -12.59 39.65
C THR A 900 -49.52 -11.71 40.38
N PRO A 901 -49.24 -11.97 41.66
CA PRO A 901 -48.22 -11.22 42.39
C PRO A 901 -46.82 -11.56 41.85
N VAL A 902 -45.98 -10.54 41.71
CA VAL A 902 -44.55 -10.67 41.41
C VAL A 902 -43.76 -10.14 42.59
N THR A 903 -42.83 -10.93 43.11
CA THR A 903 -41.92 -10.48 44.15
C THR A 903 -40.81 -9.63 43.53
N VAL A 904 -40.66 -8.40 44.01
CA VAL A 904 -39.62 -7.46 43.56
C VAL A 904 -38.81 -6.94 44.74
N GLN A 905 -37.52 -6.70 44.55
CA GLN A 905 -36.66 -6.06 45.53
C GLN A 905 -36.87 -4.54 45.52
N HIS A 906 -37.75 -4.03 46.38
CA HIS A 906 -37.97 -2.59 46.48
C HIS A 906 -36.84 -1.91 47.28
N PRO A 907 -36.18 -0.85 46.76
CA PRO A 907 -34.98 -0.26 47.37
C PRO A 907 -35.11 0.14 48.84
N GLU A 908 -36.29 0.65 49.24
CA GLU A 908 -36.54 1.15 50.60
C GLU A 908 -37.29 0.14 51.49
N ALA A 909 -37.77 -0.96 50.92
CA ALA A 909 -38.73 -1.85 51.58
C ALA A 909 -38.27 -3.32 51.64
N GLY A 910 -37.21 -3.68 50.93
CA GLY A 910 -36.81 -5.07 50.74
C GLY A 910 -37.77 -5.80 49.78
N PRO A 911 -37.83 -7.14 49.85
CA PRO A 911 -38.71 -7.92 48.99
C PRO A 911 -40.19 -7.63 49.30
N VAL A 912 -40.94 -7.25 48.27
CA VAL A 912 -42.39 -6.98 48.35
C VAL A 912 -43.13 -7.66 47.20
N SER A 913 -44.39 -8.04 47.42
CA SER A 913 -45.24 -8.57 46.35
C SER A 913 -46.00 -7.44 45.68
N VAL A 914 -45.84 -7.35 44.36
CA VAL A 914 -46.49 -6.33 43.53
C VAL A 914 -47.45 -7.00 42.58
N VAL A 915 -48.70 -6.55 42.57
CA VAL A 915 -49.70 -6.92 41.56
C VAL A 915 -49.79 -5.77 40.55
N GLY A 916 -49.41 -6.04 39.31
CA GLY A 916 -49.50 -5.06 38.22
C GLY A 916 -50.94 -4.91 37.70
N VAL A 917 -51.39 -3.67 37.56
CA VAL A 917 -52.70 -3.31 37.02
C VAL A 917 -52.52 -2.34 35.85
N ASP A 918 -53.05 -2.70 34.69
CA ASP A 918 -52.98 -1.85 33.50
C ASP A 918 -53.79 -0.56 33.70
N ALA A 919 -53.21 0.57 33.30
CA ALA A 919 -53.91 1.84 33.27
C ALA A 919 -54.56 2.05 31.89
N ALA A 920 -55.80 2.54 31.88
CA ALA A 920 -56.53 2.91 30.67
C ALA A 920 -56.92 4.39 30.71
N LEU A 921 -56.96 5.04 29.54
CA LEU A 921 -57.40 6.43 29.45
C LEU A 921 -58.93 6.49 29.56
N VAL A 922 -59.44 7.17 30.60
CA VAL A 922 -60.86 7.40 30.86
C VAL A 922 -61.10 8.91 30.85
N GLY A 923 -61.74 9.41 29.79
CA GLY A 923 -61.87 10.86 29.57
C GLY A 923 -60.51 11.49 29.26
N ASP A 924 -60.08 12.43 30.10
CA ASP A 924 -58.80 13.15 29.98
C ASP A 924 -57.70 12.64 30.93
N ARG A 925 -57.95 11.53 31.65
CA ARG A 925 -57.09 11.01 32.72
C ARG A 925 -56.81 9.52 32.57
N TRP A 926 -55.69 9.08 33.12
CA TRP A 926 -55.39 7.66 33.25
C TRP A 926 -56.08 7.10 34.49
N ALA A 927 -56.67 5.92 34.37
CA ALA A 927 -57.33 5.23 35.46
C ALA A 927 -56.93 3.75 35.49
N ALA A 928 -56.69 3.22 36.69
CA ALA A 928 -56.43 1.81 36.92
C ALA A 928 -57.47 1.24 37.89
N ASP A 929 -58.13 0.16 37.49
CA ASP A 929 -59.19 -0.47 38.27
C ASP A 929 -58.62 -1.64 39.07
N VAL A 930 -58.37 -1.42 40.36
CA VAL A 930 -57.79 -2.41 41.28
C VAL A 930 -58.89 -3.27 41.87
N ALA A 931 -58.94 -4.53 41.45
CA ALA A 931 -59.93 -5.50 41.93
C ALA A 931 -59.45 -6.20 43.22
N LEU A 932 -60.31 -6.18 44.23
CA LEU A 932 -60.09 -6.62 45.61
C LEU A 932 -61.20 -7.63 46.02
N PRO A 933 -61.29 -8.79 45.36
CA PRO A 933 -62.36 -9.77 45.62
C PRO A 933 -62.30 -10.39 47.02
N GLY A 934 -61.10 -10.58 47.59
CA GLY A 934 -60.97 -11.12 48.94
C GLY A 934 -61.59 -10.21 50.01
N PRO A 935 -61.20 -8.92 50.07
CA PRO A 935 -61.79 -7.93 50.96
C PRO A 935 -63.31 -7.79 50.82
N ALA A 936 -63.81 -7.78 49.57
CA ALA A 936 -65.22 -7.67 49.29
C ALA A 936 -66.04 -8.90 49.75
N ALA A 937 -65.44 -10.08 49.71
CA ALA A 937 -66.04 -11.31 50.21
C ALA A 937 -65.90 -11.49 51.74
N ALA A 938 -64.86 -10.90 52.35
CA ALA A 938 -64.53 -11.08 53.75
C ALA A 938 -65.28 -10.13 54.69
N SER A 939 -65.64 -8.93 54.23
CA SER A 939 -66.26 -7.91 55.08
C SER A 939 -67.22 -7.01 54.30
N TYR A 940 -68.27 -6.54 54.96
CA TYR A 940 -69.20 -5.58 54.41
C TYR A 940 -68.57 -4.19 54.37
N ARG A 941 -68.37 -3.68 53.15
CA ARG A 941 -67.84 -2.32 52.87
C ARG A 941 -66.58 -1.95 53.67
N PRO A 942 -65.53 -2.80 53.67
CA PRO A 942 -64.31 -2.49 54.38
C PRO A 942 -63.66 -1.24 53.79
N PHE A 943 -62.99 -0.51 54.66
CA PHE A 943 -62.08 0.55 54.30
C PHE A 943 -60.76 -0.05 53.83
N VAL A 944 -60.33 0.33 52.64
CA VAL A 944 -59.05 -0.07 52.07
C VAL A 944 -58.22 1.16 51.81
N ARG A 945 -56.94 1.10 52.19
CA ARG A 945 -55.91 2.05 51.76
C ARG A 945 -54.88 1.31 50.94
N LEU A 946 -54.77 1.66 49.67
CA LEU A 946 -53.81 1.02 48.76
C LEU A 946 -52.42 1.64 48.93
N ALA A 947 -51.40 0.81 48.76
CA ALA A 947 -50.02 1.20 48.60
C ALA A 947 -49.62 0.97 47.13
N LEU A 948 -49.35 2.04 46.41
CA LEU A 948 -49.22 2.06 44.95
C LEU A 948 -47.81 2.47 44.53
N THR A 949 -47.33 1.93 43.43
CA THR A 949 -46.06 2.25 42.79
C THR A 949 -46.24 2.24 41.26
N ARG A 950 -45.42 2.97 40.50
CA ARG A 950 -45.30 2.69 39.07
C ARG A 950 -44.46 1.43 38.92
N PHE A 951 -44.95 0.48 38.14
CA PHE A 951 -44.32 -0.83 37.95
C PHE A 951 -44.01 -1.04 36.48
N GLN A 952 -42.73 -1.28 36.17
CA GLN A 952 -42.27 -1.66 34.84
C GLN A 952 -41.79 -3.11 34.88
N PRO A 953 -42.58 -4.06 34.36
CA PRO A 953 -42.22 -5.47 34.37
C PRO A 953 -40.92 -5.78 33.62
N SER A 954 -40.57 -4.96 32.61
CA SER A 954 -39.37 -5.13 31.79
C SER A 954 -38.28 -4.12 32.18
N SER A 955 -37.68 -4.36 33.34
CA SER A 955 -36.61 -3.57 33.96
C SER A 955 -35.29 -4.31 33.99
N ILE A 956 -34.17 -3.57 34.06
CA ILE A 956 -32.82 -4.16 34.13
C ILE A 956 -32.63 -5.06 35.34
N ASP A 957 -33.32 -4.74 36.44
CA ASP A 957 -33.40 -5.51 37.66
C ASP A 957 -34.66 -5.11 38.46
N ASP A 958 -34.93 -5.85 39.52
CA ASP A 958 -36.10 -5.63 40.37
C ASP A 958 -36.07 -4.28 41.11
N ALA A 959 -34.90 -3.73 41.41
CA ALA A 959 -34.76 -2.47 42.14
C ALA A 959 -35.14 -1.26 41.29
N HIS A 960 -35.01 -1.38 39.97
CA HIS A 960 -35.44 -0.38 38.98
C HIS A 960 -36.85 -0.66 38.43
N ALA A 961 -37.48 -1.79 38.79
CA ALA A 961 -38.80 -2.15 38.31
C ALA A 961 -39.93 -1.34 38.95
N VAL A 962 -39.70 -0.75 40.14
CA VAL A 962 -40.73 -0.07 40.94
C VAL A 962 -40.31 1.32 41.41
N SER A 963 -41.22 2.29 41.35
CA SER A 963 -41.03 3.61 41.96
C SER A 963 -41.13 3.56 43.50
N THR A 964 -40.95 4.71 44.15
CA THR A 964 -41.31 4.88 45.57
C THR A 964 -42.81 4.65 45.76
N VAL A 965 -43.17 4.06 46.91
CA VAL A 965 -44.55 3.72 47.26
C VAL A 965 -45.31 4.97 47.71
N VAL A 966 -46.49 5.18 47.13
CA VAL A 966 -47.45 6.24 47.48
C VAL A 966 -48.73 5.59 48.02
N ARG A 967 -49.32 6.14 49.07
CA ARG A 967 -50.56 5.61 49.67
C ARG A 967 -51.77 6.41 49.20
N THR A 968 -52.89 5.74 48.98
CA THR A 968 -54.18 6.39 48.71
C THR A 968 -54.80 6.93 50.00
N ASP A 969 -55.90 7.66 49.86
CA ASP A 969 -56.84 7.85 50.96
C ASP A 969 -57.49 6.52 51.36
N LEU A 970 -58.14 6.50 52.53
CA LEU A 970 -58.90 5.36 53.01
C LEU A 970 -60.29 5.37 52.36
N VAL A 971 -60.57 4.39 51.49
CA VAL A 971 -61.79 4.35 50.66
C VAL A 971 -62.60 3.10 50.98
N GLN A 972 -63.93 3.22 51.05
CA GLN A 972 -64.80 2.05 51.26
C GLN A 972 -65.02 1.29 49.96
N LEU A 973 -64.88 -0.04 50.00
CA LEU A 973 -65.33 -0.88 48.91
C LEU A 973 -66.87 -0.89 48.80
N LEU A 974 -67.37 -1.02 47.59
CA LEU A 974 -68.76 -1.38 47.37
C LEU A 974 -68.89 -2.90 47.57
N PRO A 975 -70.03 -3.37 48.09
CA PRO A 975 -70.20 -4.79 48.32
C PRO A 975 -70.65 -5.49 47.03
N ASP A 976 -70.25 -6.75 46.84
CA ASP A 976 -70.71 -7.53 45.70
C ASP A 976 -72.20 -7.86 45.83
N ARG A 977 -72.96 -7.71 44.74
CA ARG A 977 -74.40 -7.93 44.72
C ARG A 977 -74.82 -8.80 43.55
N THR A 978 -75.66 -9.79 43.83
CA THR A 978 -76.34 -10.58 42.81
C THR A 978 -77.83 -10.31 42.92
N LEU A 979 -78.37 -9.58 41.95
CA LEU A 979 -79.80 -9.35 41.81
C LEU A 979 -80.38 -10.43 40.90
N THR A 980 -81.39 -11.15 41.38
CA THR A 980 -82.18 -12.09 40.59
C THR A 980 -83.62 -11.60 40.55
N VAL A 981 -84.19 -11.45 39.36
CA VAL A 981 -85.58 -11.07 39.13
C VAL A 981 -86.25 -12.15 38.29
N ASP A 982 -87.17 -12.89 38.89
CA ASP A 982 -88.00 -13.87 38.19
C ASP A 982 -89.33 -13.21 37.79
N THR A 983 -89.59 -13.18 36.49
CA THR A 983 -90.77 -12.58 35.87
C THR A 983 -91.74 -13.63 35.28
N THR A 984 -91.48 -14.92 35.50
CA THR A 984 -92.25 -16.03 34.89
C THR A 984 -93.60 -16.29 35.58
N GLY A 985 -93.74 -15.87 36.84
CA GLY A 985 -94.96 -16.03 37.65
C GLY A 985 -96.00 -14.92 37.47
N ALA A 986 -97.13 -15.07 38.17
CA ALA A 986 -98.17 -14.05 38.24
C ALA A 986 -97.71 -12.78 38.99
N ASP A 987 -96.85 -12.97 40.00
CA ASP A 987 -96.13 -11.90 40.71
C ASP A 987 -94.64 -11.95 40.34
N LEU A 988 -93.94 -10.83 40.51
CA LEU A 988 -92.50 -10.72 40.30
C LEU A 988 -91.76 -11.12 41.58
N VAL A 989 -90.75 -11.99 41.48
CA VAL A 989 -89.93 -12.37 42.64
C VAL A 989 -88.53 -11.77 42.50
N VAL A 990 -88.16 -10.92 43.44
CA VAL A 990 -86.88 -10.21 43.47
C VAL A 990 -86.04 -10.68 44.64
N THR A 991 -84.83 -11.16 44.38
CA THR A 991 -83.86 -11.52 45.42
C THR A 991 -82.57 -10.74 45.17
N LEU A 992 -82.15 -9.94 46.15
CA LEU A 992 -80.84 -9.29 46.16
C LEU A 992 -79.94 -10.02 47.15
N GLU A 993 -78.86 -10.64 46.66
CA GLU A 993 -77.93 -11.45 47.45
C GLU A 993 -76.56 -10.79 47.54
N GLY A 994 -75.86 -11.01 48.65
CA GLY A 994 -74.50 -10.54 48.87
C GLY A 994 -74.19 -10.44 50.37
N LEU A 995 -72.93 -10.13 50.71
CA LEU A 995 -72.55 -9.89 52.09
C LEU A 995 -73.15 -8.55 52.55
N GLY A 996 -73.91 -8.57 53.65
CA GLY A 996 -74.48 -7.40 54.31
C GLY A 996 -74.09 -7.35 55.79
N PRO A 997 -74.40 -6.26 56.51
CA PRO A 997 -74.09 -6.14 57.94
C PRO A 997 -75.04 -7.00 58.79
N ALA A 998 -74.50 -7.61 59.85
CA ALA A 998 -75.20 -8.43 60.85
C ALA A 998 -75.76 -7.63 62.04
N GLY A 999 -75.36 -6.36 62.19
CA GLY A 999 -75.79 -5.45 63.26
C GLY A 999 -75.12 -4.07 63.13
N PRO A 1000 -75.51 -3.04 63.90
CA PRO A 1000 -76.65 -3.00 64.84
C PRO A 1000 -78.02 -3.09 64.16
N VAL A 1001 -78.11 -2.87 62.85
CA VAL A 1001 -79.29 -3.14 62.01
C VAL A 1001 -78.87 -3.83 60.71
N THR A 1002 -79.76 -4.62 60.11
CA THR A 1002 -79.54 -5.27 58.81
C THR A 1002 -80.02 -4.35 57.69
N ASN A 1003 -79.34 -4.38 56.54
CA ASN A 1003 -79.77 -3.61 55.38
C ASN A 1003 -81.19 -3.97 54.93
N ARG A 1004 -81.91 -2.94 54.53
CA ARG A 1004 -83.25 -3.04 53.96
C ARG A 1004 -83.15 -3.08 52.44
N VAL A 1005 -83.96 -3.93 51.80
CA VAL A 1005 -84.07 -3.96 50.34
C VAL A 1005 -85.44 -3.46 49.95
N ASP A 1006 -85.49 -2.36 49.21
CA ASP A 1006 -86.71 -1.74 48.74
C ASP A 1006 -86.87 -2.03 47.25
N VAL A 1007 -88.02 -2.61 46.87
CA VAL A 1007 -88.41 -2.82 45.48
C VAL A 1007 -89.55 -1.87 45.16
N VAL A 1008 -89.25 -0.91 44.28
CA VAL A 1008 -90.21 0.09 43.82
C VAL A 1008 -90.62 -0.25 42.40
N VAL A 1009 -91.91 -0.49 42.17
CA VAL A 1009 -92.46 -0.58 40.82
C VAL A 1009 -92.62 0.83 40.31
N GLU A 1010 -92.00 1.17 39.19
CA GLU A 1010 -92.12 2.46 38.54
C GLU A 1010 -92.80 2.31 37.18
N THR A 1011 -93.62 3.28 36.81
CA THR A 1011 -94.19 3.41 35.46
C THR A 1011 -93.81 4.75 34.84
N LEU A 1012 -93.86 4.81 33.52
CA LEU A 1012 -93.66 6.02 32.74
C LEU A 1012 -94.92 6.30 31.91
N ALA A 1013 -95.65 7.36 32.24
CA ALA A 1013 -96.85 7.76 31.51
C ALA A 1013 -96.52 8.77 30.40
N GLY A 1014 -96.88 8.46 29.16
CA GLY A 1014 -96.72 9.35 27.98
C GLY A 1014 -95.74 8.84 26.92
N ALA A 1015 -95.77 9.45 25.74
CA ALA A 1015 -94.84 9.15 24.65
C ALA A 1015 -93.55 9.97 24.81
N GLY A 1016 -92.48 9.31 25.28
CA GLY A 1016 -91.14 9.88 25.47
C GLY A 1016 -90.26 8.95 26.29
N ASP A 1017 -88.95 9.08 26.18
CA ASP A 1017 -87.99 8.39 27.06
C ASP A 1017 -87.55 9.31 28.19
N ALA A 1018 -87.39 8.72 29.38
CA ALA A 1018 -86.91 9.42 30.57
C ALA A 1018 -85.79 8.64 31.24
N GLU A 1019 -84.71 9.33 31.58
CA GLU A 1019 -83.59 8.79 32.36
C GLU A 1019 -83.72 9.07 33.87
N VAL A 1020 -84.70 9.90 34.29
CA VAL A 1020 -84.85 10.39 35.67
C VAL A 1020 -86.06 9.73 36.36
N SER A 1021 -85.89 9.32 37.63
CA SER A 1021 -86.99 8.94 38.54
C SER A 1021 -87.36 10.13 39.44
N VAL A 1022 -88.67 10.36 39.66
CA VAL A 1022 -89.13 11.31 40.67
C VAL A 1022 -89.38 10.58 41.99
N LEU A 1023 -88.77 11.07 43.07
CA LEU A 1023 -88.86 10.48 44.41
C LEU A 1023 -90.10 10.98 45.20
N GLY A 1024 -91.14 11.45 44.50
CA GLY A 1024 -92.32 12.12 45.04
C GLY A 1024 -93.33 12.44 43.92
N ALA A 1025 -94.17 13.47 44.11
CA ALA A 1025 -95.09 13.91 43.05
C ALA A 1025 -94.31 14.48 41.86
N ALA A 1026 -94.60 14.00 40.64
CA ALA A 1026 -93.98 14.53 39.43
C ALA A 1026 -94.34 16.02 39.24
N PRO A 1027 -93.36 16.90 39.00
CA PRO A 1027 -93.62 18.27 38.58
C PRO A 1027 -94.43 18.28 37.28
N GLU A 1028 -95.36 19.22 37.16
CA GLU A 1028 -96.23 19.32 35.98
C GLU A 1028 -95.38 19.51 34.71
N GLY A 1029 -95.52 18.59 33.74
CA GLY A 1029 -94.81 18.62 32.45
C GLY A 1029 -93.47 17.87 32.37
N LEU A 1030 -92.97 17.29 33.48
CA LEU A 1030 -91.74 16.47 33.45
C LEU A 1030 -92.06 15.01 33.09
N VAL A 1031 -91.48 14.50 32.00
CA VAL A 1031 -91.53 13.06 31.67
C VAL A 1031 -90.47 12.34 32.50
N ALA A 1032 -90.90 11.59 33.51
CA ALA A 1032 -90.03 10.90 34.46
C ALA A 1032 -90.70 9.65 35.03
N TRP A 1033 -89.90 8.70 35.51
CA TRP A 1033 -90.41 7.48 36.12
C TRP A 1033 -91.01 7.78 37.50
N THR A 1034 -92.24 7.31 37.73
CA THR A 1034 -92.97 7.52 38.98
C THR A 1034 -93.32 6.19 39.63
N ALA A 1035 -93.14 6.10 40.95
CA ALA A 1035 -93.52 4.91 41.72
C ALA A 1035 -95.03 4.63 41.63
N VAL A 1036 -95.39 3.36 41.43
CA VAL A 1036 -96.76 2.84 41.39
C VAL A 1036 -96.98 1.95 42.60
N GLY A 1037 -97.92 2.34 43.45
CA GLY A 1037 -98.21 1.63 44.68
C GLY A 1037 -97.20 1.90 45.80
N ASN A 1038 -97.29 1.12 46.87
CA ASN A 1038 -96.38 1.24 48.01
C ASN A 1038 -95.06 0.54 47.69
N VAL A 1039 -93.95 1.10 48.20
CA VAL A 1039 -92.63 0.46 48.18
C VAL A 1039 -92.73 -0.89 48.91
N VAL A 1040 -92.30 -1.98 48.25
CA VAL A 1040 -92.26 -3.30 48.88
C VAL A 1040 -90.88 -3.50 49.50
N THR A 1041 -90.86 -3.58 50.82
CA THR A 1041 -89.65 -3.69 51.61
C THR A 1041 -89.38 -5.13 52.04
N GLY A 1042 -88.13 -5.57 51.93
CA GLY A 1042 -87.64 -6.84 52.42
C GLY A 1042 -86.20 -6.74 52.97
N ARG A 1043 -85.52 -7.88 53.01
CA ARG A 1043 -84.15 -8.00 53.52
C ARG A 1043 -83.24 -8.65 52.48
N LEU A 1044 -81.94 -8.35 52.57
CA LEU A 1044 -80.92 -8.96 51.74
C LEU A 1044 -80.96 -10.50 51.89
N GLY A 1045 -80.86 -11.22 50.76
CA GLY A 1045 -80.90 -12.69 50.68
C GLY A 1045 -82.28 -13.33 50.82
N VAL A 1046 -83.34 -12.55 51.02
CA VAL A 1046 -84.72 -13.04 51.14
C VAL A 1046 -85.52 -12.70 49.88
N PRO A 1047 -86.22 -13.65 49.24
CA PRO A 1047 -87.08 -13.36 48.10
C PRO A 1047 -88.22 -12.40 48.46
N ILE A 1048 -88.37 -11.33 47.68
CA ILE A 1048 -89.42 -10.31 47.83
C ILE A 1048 -90.41 -10.48 46.68
N THR A 1049 -91.66 -10.80 47.02
CA THR A 1049 -92.74 -10.90 46.03
C THR A 1049 -93.40 -9.55 45.83
N VAL A 1050 -93.45 -9.09 44.58
CA VAL A 1050 -94.00 -7.79 44.19
C VAL A 1050 -95.11 -8.01 43.17
N PRO A 1051 -96.32 -7.47 43.39
CA PRO A 1051 -97.42 -7.65 42.46
C PRO A 1051 -97.07 -7.03 41.10
N ARG A 1052 -97.40 -7.74 40.02
CA ARG A 1052 -97.19 -7.23 38.66
C ARG A 1052 -98.18 -6.10 38.40
N ALA A 1053 -97.68 -4.87 38.28
CA ALA A 1053 -98.51 -3.72 37.96
C ALA A 1053 -99.00 -3.77 36.50
N THR A 1054 -100.09 -3.07 36.19
CA THR A 1054 -100.65 -2.96 34.84
C THR A 1054 -100.33 -1.58 34.25
N GLY A 1055 -99.62 -1.55 33.12
CA GLY A 1055 -99.17 -0.32 32.44
C GLY A 1055 -98.25 -0.62 31.27
N ASP A 1056 -98.19 0.26 30.27
CA ASP A 1056 -97.52 0.02 28.99
C ASP A 1056 -95.98 0.00 29.09
N ARG A 1057 -95.40 0.60 30.15
CA ARG A 1057 -93.95 0.62 30.43
C ARG A 1057 -93.71 0.56 31.93
N ILE A 1058 -93.13 -0.54 32.41
CA ILE A 1058 -92.90 -0.78 33.84
C ILE A 1058 -91.43 -1.15 34.05
N ARG A 1059 -90.83 -0.64 35.13
CA ARG A 1059 -89.53 -1.09 35.61
C ARG A 1059 -89.55 -1.26 37.12
N LEU A 1060 -88.65 -2.09 37.63
CA LEU A 1060 -88.33 -2.17 39.05
C LEU A 1060 -87.12 -1.29 39.33
N ARG A 1061 -87.21 -0.47 40.37
CA ARG A 1061 -86.06 0.16 41.02
C ARG A 1061 -85.80 -0.59 42.31
N VAL A 1062 -84.75 -1.40 42.31
CA VAL A 1062 -84.33 -2.20 43.46
C VAL A 1062 -83.22 -1.45 44.17
N ARG A 1063 -83.41 -1.16 45.46
CA ARG A 1063 -82.48 -0.39 46.28
C ARG A 1063 -82.10 -1.18 47.52
N GLU A 1064 -80.82 -1.15 47.85
CA GLU A 1064 -80.35 -1.52 49.18
C GLU A 1064 -80.07 -0.25 49.97
N VAL A 1065 -80.69 -0.15 51.14
CA VAL A 1065 -80.61 1.00 52.02
C VAL A 1065 -79.99 0.56 53.35
N GLU A 1066 -78.91 1.25 53.74
CA GLU A 1066 -78.41 1.22 55.12
C GLU A 1066 -79.36 2.06 56.00
N GLU A 1067 -80.02 1.41 56.96
CA GLU A 1067 -80.86 2.14 57.92
C GLU A 1067 -79.97 2.95 58.86
N ALA A 1068 -80.10 4.28 58.84
CA ALA A 1068 -79.22 5.17 59.58
C ALA A 1068 -79.25 4.88 61.09
N LEU A 1069 -78.07 4.77 61.71
CA LEU A 1069 -77.93 5.11 63.13
C LEU A 1069 -78.20 6.60 63.23
N THR A 1070 -79.21 6.99 64.01
CA THR A 1070 -79.49 8.39 64.32
C THR A 1070 -78.24 9.02 64.94
N LEU A 1071 -77.47 9.76 64.13
CA LEU A 1071 -76.37 10.61 64.56
C LEU A 1071 -76.95 12.00 64.82
N ASP A 1072 -76.90 12.44 66.08
CA ASP A 1072 -77.40 13.75 66.50
C ASP A 1072 -76.77 14.88 65.66
N GLY A 1073 -77.59 15.62 64.93
CA GLY A 1073 -77.21 16.89 64.30
C GLY A 1073 -77.15 16.95 62.77
N ALA A 1074 -77.52 15.89 62.03
CA ALA A 1074 -77.62 15.97 60.57
C ALA A 1074 -78.93 16.64 60.12
N THR A 1075 -78.84 17.67 59.26
CA THR A 1075 -79.99 18.29 58.58
C THR A 1075 -80.67 17.25 57.68
N ALA A 1076 -81.81 16.72 58.13
CA ALA A 1076 -82.53 15.65 57.45
C ALA A 1076 -83.07 16.11 56.09
N ALA A 1077 -82.48 15.60 55.00
CA ALA A 1077 -83.19 15.55 53.73
C ALA A 1077 -84.43 14.66 53.90
N SER A 1078 -85.60 15.11 53.43
CA SER A 1078 -86.85 14.38 53.60
C SER A 1078 -86.99 13.26 52.56
N GLY A 1079 -87.43 12.08 53.00
CA GLY A 1079 -87.68 10.94 52.11
C GLY A 1079 -86.40 10.24 51.66
N GLU A 1080 -86.45 9.59 50.49
CA GLU A 1080 -85.36 8.74 49.97
C GLU A 1080 -84.00 9.44 49.83
N LEU A 1081 -83.97 10.78 49.72
CA LEU A 1081 -82.73 11.57 49.62
C LEU A 1081 -81.94 11.64 50.93
N GLY A 1082 -82.59 11.37 52.07
CA GLY A 1082 -81.92 11.27 53.38
C GLY A 1082 -81.39 9.87 53.69
N GLU A 1083 -81.60 8.91 52.80
CA GLU A 1083 -81.23 7.50 53.01
C GLU A 1083 -79.85 7.19 52.42
N ARG A 1084 -79.08 6.34 53.11
CA ARG A 1084 -77.79 5.87 52.61
C ARG A 1084 -77.99 4.66 51.70
N VAL A 1085 -78.13 4.93 50.41
CA VAL A 1085 -78.26 3.89 49.37
C VAL A 1085 -76.89 3.30 49.06
N VAL A 1086 -76.78 1.98 49.16
CA VAL A 1086 -75.53 1.22 48.93
C VAL A 1086 -75.53 0.52 47.58
N TYR A 1087 -76.70 0.09 47.15
CA TYR A 1087 -76.93 -0.52 45.85
C TYR A 1087 -78.23 0.05 45.28
N THR A 1088 -78.24 0.34 43.99
CA THR A 1088 -79.46 0.62 43.25
C THR A 1088 -79.34 0.06 41.85
N GLU A 1089 -80.44 -0.50 41.35
CA GLU A 1089 -80.53 -1.10 40.04
C GLU A 1089 -81.89 -0.84 39.43
N LEU A 1090 -81.89 -0.59 38.12
CA LEU A 1090 -83.11 -0.39 37.33
C LEU A 1090 -83.29 -1.60 36.42
N VAL A 1091 -84.36 -2.36 36.67
CA VAL A 1091 -84.68 -3.57 35.92
C VAL A 1091 -85.95 -3.33 35.11
N PRO A 1092 -85.88 -3.28 33.76
CA PRO A 1092 -87.09 -3.23 32.95
C PRO A 1092 -87.91 -4.53 33.15
N VAL A 1093 -89.23 -4.40 33.26
CA VAL A 1093 -90.14 -5.55 33.34
C VAL A 1093 -90.86 -5.66 32.00
N PRO A 1094 -90.74 -6.81 31.30
CA PRO A 1094 -91.45 -7.04 30.05
C PRO A 1094 -92.96 -7.26 30.22
#